data_AF-A0A0Q8ZPI2-F1
#
_entry.id   AF-A0A0Q8ZPI2-F1
#
_cell.length_a   1.000
_cell.length_b   1.000
_cell.length_c   1.000
_cell.angle_alpha   90.00
_cell.angle_beta   90.00
_cell.angle_gamma   90.00
#
_symmetry.space_group_name_H-M   'P 1'
#
loop_
_entity.id
_entity.type
_entity.pdbx_description
1 polymer ?
#
loop_
_entity_poly.entity_id
_entity_poly.type
_entity_poly.pdbx_seq_one_letter_code
_entity_poly.pdbx_strand_id
1 'polypeptide(L)'
;MKKLVFFSLLLITVCCFGQKKSLEAKSISQNITIDGKLDENVWENAAIASDFIILEPDNGKPSPENKKTTVRVLYDNDAIYIGAMMYDDEPNKILKEISQRDNFGTADLFGVFINGFNDGQQDFMFYVSAADVQGDCIMTDANGEDYSWDAVWISKATITENGWVAEIKIPYSALRFSQENKQTWGINFFREVKRTRYKYTWNFVDKKLGTFTQQAGVLEGIENIKPPTRLFFMPYASYYLNAAEGQKTYGTVKGGMDIKYGITDAFTVDAILIPDFGQTKYDDQILNLGPFEQQFNENRAFFTEGTDLFNKGNMFYSRRIGGKPSVEPDLKDNEEVIETVQNVNLINALKLSGRTKNGLGIGILNAVTEKTFATIKDTISGETRREVVEPLTNYNVLVLDQRFRKNSSVTFINTNVTRNGHYKDANVTGLAWDLNTKANTYNLSGNVKYSTINADEDKKGMYATLSFAETSGKYRYSFGSDFVTKDFNPNDLGINFYTNYYNFYGNANYRILNPTKLFNSFRLNYNMYSEFNKDSGKVQDNNIDINVNLSTVKNNYYGMGITIFPVETHDYYEPRAENRYVIIPRKFDAWATVSTNYNHKFAIDFNPSLSVADQPGRAAYGADISPRYRFSDKLLLIYSFSFLKRNNNKGYIDSYDSDNNESTPETIVFANRDVITYANTLTGKYAVNSTMTINLAVRQYWSSAENKDILQLEADGTLDPYPQYTENKNSSFYSWNADLSYSWWFAPGSQLSALYRNNASNFERIIDKDFKHNVTSLLTNDALNHIFSVSVKYFIDYNAVKNKVRKRA
;
A
#
# COMPACT_ATOMS: atom_id res chain seq x y z
N MET A 1 11.08 65.63 15.43
CA MET A 1 10.50 64.53 16.24
C MET A 1 9.31 63.79 15.61
N LYS A 2 8.60 64.32 14.61
CA LYS A 2 7.43 63.63 14.00
C LYS A 2 7.72 62.59 12.90
N LYS A 3 8.96 62.47 12.40
CA LYS A 3 9.34 61.50 11.35
C LYS A 3 9.98 60.21 11.88
N LEU A 4 10.52 60.19 13.11
CA LEU A 4 11.08 58.95 13.69
C LEU A 4 9.99 58.01 14.23
N VAL A 5 8.89 58.55 14.79
CA VAL A 5 7.79 57.73 15.33
C VAL A 5 7.02 56.98 14.21
N PHE A 6 6.98 57.54 13.00
CA PHE A 6 6.32 56.89 11.86
C PHE A 6 7.14 55.71 11.28
N PHE A 7 8.46 55.76 11.40
CA PHE A 7 9.34 54.65 10.98
C PHE A 7 9.39 53.53 12.03
N SER A 8 9.21 53.86 13.32
CA SER A 8 9.05 52.86 14.38
C SER A 8 7.72 52.09 14.28
N LEU A 9 6.62 52.73 13.85
CA LEU A 9 5.34 52.03 13.65
C LEU A 9 5.31 51.13 12.41
N LEU A 10 6.09 51.44 11.37
CA LEU A 10 6.19 50.60 10.17
C LEU A 10 7.09 49.37 10.37
N LEU A 11 8.04 49.43 11.31
CA LEU A 11 8.89 48.30 11.70
C LEU A 11 8.23 47.36 12.73
N ILE A 12 7.17 47.80 13.42
CA ILE A 12 6.35 46.92 14.27
C ILE A 12 5.36 46.09 13.45
N THR A 13 5.03 46.49 12.22
CA THR A 13 4.11 45.74 11.35
C THR A 13 4.74 44.59 10.56
N VAL A 14 6.07 44.38 10.67
CA VAL A 14 6.80 43.34 9.93
C VAL A 14 7.36 42.22 10.85
N CYS A 15 7.05 42.27 12.15
CA CYS A 15 7.43 41.22 13.11
C CYS A 15 6.31 40.22 13.46
N CYS A 16 5.16 40.22 12.77
CA CYS A 16 4.21 39.10 12.84
C CYS A 16 4.68 37.94 11.96
N PHE A 17 5.87 37.40 12.22
CA PHE A 17 6.24 36.08 11.74
C PHE A 17 5.41 35.04 12.49
N GLY A 18 4.46 34.40 11.78
CA GLY A 18 4.00 33.03 12.01
C GLY A 18 3.71 32.60 13.45
N GLN A 19 2.98 33.39 14.24
CA GLN A 19 2.56 32.94 15.56
C GLN A 19 1.57 31.78 15.39
N LYS A 20 1.85 30.64 16.02
CA LYS A 20 0.91 29.51 16.05
C LYS A 20 -0.43 30.01 16.59
N LYS A 21 -1.52 29.74 15.87
CA LYS A 21 -2.86 30.04 16.38
C LYS A 21 -3.14 29.18 17.62
N SER A 22 -3.84 29.74 18.59
CA SER A 22 -4.33 29.02 19.78
C SER A 22 -5.86 28.98 19.78
N LEU A 23 -6.44 27.88 20.30
CA LEU A 23 -7.87 27.69 20.49
C LEU A 23 -8.10 27.13 21.90
N GLU A 24 -9.09 27.66 22.61
CA GLU A 24 -9.49 27.16 23.92
C GLU A 24 -10.65 26.17 23.79
N ALA A 25 -10.43 24.92 24.21
CA ALA A 25 -11.47 23.92 24.33
C ALA A 25 -12.28 24.17 25.61
N LYS A 26 -13.61 23.99 25.54
CA LYS A 26 -14.49 24.21 26.68
C LYS A 26 -15.05 22.91 27.24
N SER A 27 -14.98 22.76 28.56
CA SER A 27 -15.54 21.60 29.25
C SER A 27 -17.06 21.64 29.25
N ILE A 28 -17.69 20.48 29.06
CA ILE A 28 -19.14 20.29 29.10
C ILE A 28 -19.52 19.13 30.04
N SER A 29 -20.74 19.20 30.57
CA SER A 29 -21.39 18.12 31.32
C SER A 29 -22.67 17.61 30.66
N GLN A 30 -23.16 18.32 29.64
CA GLN A 30 -24.34 17.95 28.86
C GLN A 30 -23.95 16.93 27.78
N ASN A 31 -24.86 15.98 27.50
CA ASN A 31 -24.67 15.04 26.40
C ASN A 31 -24.97 15.74 25.06
N ILE A 32 -24.03 15.64 24.13
CA ILE A 32 -24.21 16.09 22.73
C ILE A 32 -24.67 14.89 21.90
N THR A 33 -25.69 15.08 21.06
CA THR A 33 -26.16 14.04 20.13
C THR A 33 -25.55 14.29 18.77
N ILE A 34 -24.73 13.36 18.28
CA ILE A 34 -24.06 13.51 16.99
C ILE A 34 -25.06 13.29 15.84
N ASP A 35 -25.75 14.36 15.42
CA ASP A 35 -26.79 14.35 14.40
C ASP A 35 -26.49 15.31 13.23
N GLY A 36 -25.36 16.03 13.29
CA GLY A 36 -24.90 16.92 12.23
C GLY A 36 -25.60 18.28 12.25
N LYS A 37 -26.16 18.66 13.41
CA LYS A 37 -26.68 20.00 13.70
C LYS A 37 -25.91 20.55 14.89
N LEU A 38 -25.76 21.88 14.92
CA LEU A 38 -25.07 22.58 16.03
C LEU A 38 -26.09 23.43 16.78
N ASP A 39 -27.20 22.82 17.21
CA ASP A 39 -28.33 23.50 17.83
C ASP A 39 -28.32 23.46 19.37
N GLU A 40 -27.44 22.66 19.99
CA GLU A 40 -27.28 22.69 21.44
C GLU A 40 -26.55 23.97 21.92
N ASN A 41 -27.12 24.61 22.96
CA ASN A 41 -26.61 25.86 23.53
C ASN A 41 -25.13 25.82 23.97
N VAL A 42 -24.56 24.64 24.23
CA VAL A 42 -23.14 24.50 24.60
C VAL A 42 -22.20 24.92 23.46
N TRP A 43 -22.62 24.78 22.20
CA TRP A 43 -21.83 25.20 21.04
C TRP A 43 -21.71 26.73 20.97
N GLU A 44 -22.74 27.48 21.33
CA GLU A 44 -22.72 28.95 21.27
C GLU A 44 -21.64 29.57 22.17
N ASN A 45 -21.33 28.89 23.27
CA ASN A 45 -20.43 29.40 24.30
C ASN A 45 -18.97 28.94 24.14
N ALA A 46 -18.64 28.24 23.06
CA ALA A 46 -17.29 27.75 22.77
C ALA A 46 -16.47 28.76 21.95
N ALA A 47 -15.15 28.76 22.12
CA ALA A 47 -14.26 29.54 21.28
C ALA A 47 -14.35 29.09 19.81
N ILE A 48 -14.22 30.03 18.87
CA ILE A 48 -14.39 29.77 17.44
C ILE A 48 -13.04 29.84 16.74
N ALA A 49 -12.60 28.74 16.15
CA ALA A 49 -11.53 28.72 15.17
C ALA A 49 -12.06 29.19 13.81
N SER A 50 -11.52 30.32 13.33
CA SER A 50 -11.86 30.92 12.03
C SER A 50 -10.59 31.39 11.29
N ASP A 51 -10.75 32.16 10.21
CA ASP A 51 -9.67 32.74 9.40
C ASP A 51 -8.71 31.70 8.80
N PHE A 52 -9.27 30.66 8.18
CA PHE A 52 -8.50 29.62 7.52
C PHE A 52 -7.59 30.19 6.42
N ILE A 53 -6.48 29.52 6.18
CA ILE A 53 -5.43 29.93 5.24
C ILE A 53 -5.36 28.89 4.12
N ILE A 54 -5.18 29.33 2.89
CA ILE A 54 -5.01 28.47 1.73
C ILE A 54 -3.72 27.67 1.87
N LEU A 55 -3.84 26.35 1.81
CA LEU A 55 -2.73 25.40 1.70
C LEU A 55 -2.36 25.20 0.23
N GLU A 56 -3.37 24.95 -0.62
CA GLU A 56 -3.23 24.80 -2.07
C GLU A 56 -4.43 25.46 -2.77
N PRO A 57 -4.27 26.11 -3.93
CA PRO A 57 -3.02 26.30 -4.68
C PRO A 57 -2.11 27.42 -4.14
N ASP A 58 -2.68 28.46 -3.56
CA ASP A 58 -2.00 29.71 -3.21
C ASP A 58 -1.55 29.74 -1.73
N ASN A 59 -0.53 28.94 -1.40
CA ASN A 59 -0.09 28.75 -0.01
C ASN A 59 0.15 30.08 0.73
N GLY A 60 -0.52 30.26 1.87
CA GLY A 60 -0.35 31.42 2.76
C GLY A 60 -1.36 32.56 2.57
N LYS A 61 -2.22 32.52 1.55
CA LYS A 61 -3.29 33.53 1.39
C LYS A 61 -4.50 33.21 2.29
N PRO A 62 -5.25 34.22 2.78
CA PRO A 62 -6.48 33.98 3.55
C PRO A 62 -7.56 33.30 2.69
N SER A 63 -8.39 32.47 3.32
CA SER A 63 -9.58 31.89 2.70
C SER A 63 -10.58 32.99 2.30
N PRO A 64 -11.22 32.91 1.13
CA PRO A 64 -12.24 33.89 0.75
C PRO A 64 -13.51 33.75 1.60
N GLU A 65 -14.22 34.86 1.83
CA GLU A 65 -15.40 34.90 2.73
C GLU A 65 -16.50 33.93 2.30
N ASN A 66 -16.68 33.73 0.99
CA ASN A 66 -17.67 32.79 0.44
C ASN A 66 -17.34 31.31 0.68
N LYS A 67 -16.13 30.98 1.15
CA LYS A 67 -15.70 29.64 1.56
C LYS A 67 -15.23 29.61 3.02
N LYS A 68 -15.78 30.50 3.86
CA LYS A 68 -15.48 30.56 5.29
C LYS A 68 -15.72 29.22 5.99
N THR A 69 -14.88 28.92 6.97
CA THR A 69 -15.04 27.76 7.85
C THR A 69 -14.90 28.20 9.29
N THR A 70 -15.82 27.73 10.14
CA THR A 70 -15.81 27.97 11.58
C THR A 70 -15.86 26.65 12.31
N VAL A 71 -14.96 26.45 13.27
CA VAL A 71 -14.86 25.22 14.06
C VAL A 71 -14.91 25.55 15.54
N ARG A 72 -15.55 24.69 16.32
CA ARG A 72 -15.64 24.76 17.77
C ARG A 72 -15.20 23.44 18.37
N VAL A 73 -14.58 23.50 19.55
CA VAL A 73 -14.06 22.34 20.25
C VAL A 73 -14.59 22.32 21.69
N LEU A 74 -15.26 21.23 22.04
CA LEU A 74 -15.77 20.95 23.38
C LEU A 74 -15.16 19.65 23.88
N TYR A 75 -15.15 19.43 25.19
CA TYR A 75 -14.66 18.18 25.76
C TYR A 75 -15.38 17.80 27.05
N ASP A 76 -15.48 16.49 27.31
CA ASP A 76 -15.90 15.94 28.59
C ASP A 76 -14.85 14.93 29.11
N ASN A 77 -15.23 14.09 30.06
CA ASN A 77 -14.33 13.07 30.63
C ASN A 77 -14.11 11.85 29.72
N ASP A 78 -14.93 11.68 28.67
CA ASP A 78 -14.94 10.50 27.80
C ASP A 78 -14.41 10.81 26.39
N ALA A 79 -14.62 12.03 25.88
CA ALA A 79 -14.34 12.40 24.50
C ALA A 79 -14.09 13.90 24.29
N ILE A 80 -13.49 14.18 23.13
CA ILE A 80 -13.47 15.52 22.52
C ILE A 80 -14.53 15.59 21.41
N TYR A 81 -15.19 16.73 21.30
CA TYR A 81 -16.27 17.00 20.36
C TYR A 81 -15.88 18.16 19.46
N ILE A 82 -16.11 17.99 18.15
CA ILE A 82 -15.80 19.00 17.13
C ILE A 82 -17.07 19.31 16.36
N GLY A 83 -17.45 20.59 16.35
CA GLY A 83 -18.54 21.11 15.54
C GLY A 83 -17.99 22.06 14.49
N ALA A 84 -18.17 21.74 13.22
CA ALA A 84 -17.64 22.51 12.09
C ALA A 84 -18.76 22.94 11.14
N MET A 85 -18.79 24.23 10.81
CA MET A 85 -19.64 24.79 9.76
C MET A 85 -18.75 25.28 8.62
N MET A 86 -19.01 24.74 7.42
CA MET A 86 -18.24 25.00 6.21
C MET A 86 -19.14 25.72 5.23
N TYR A 87 -19.04 27.05 5.22
CA TYR A 87 -19.84 27.90 4.36
C TYR A 87 -19.47 27.71 2.90
N ASP A 88 -20.49 27.75 2.05
CA ASP A 88 -20.35 27.70 0.61
C ASP A 88 -21.50 28.48 -0.03
N ASP A 89 -21.18 29.49 -0.83
CA ASP A 89 -22.14 30.31 -1.59
C ASP A 89 -22.91 29.56 -2.68
N GLU A 90 -22.49 28.34 -2.99
CA GLU A 90 -23.14 27.46 -3.96
C GLU A 90 -23.29 26.03 -3.39
N PRO A 91 -24.14 25.81 -2.36
CA PRO A 91 -24.27 24.52 -1.68
C PRO A 91 -24.72 23.38 -2.61
N ASN A 92 -25.56 23.69 -3.60
CA ASN A 92 -26.06 22.73 -4.58
C ASN A 92 -24.97 22.12 -5.48
N LYS A 93 -23.77 22.73 -5.51
CA LYS A 93 -22.61 22.27 -6.27
C LYS A 93 -21.56 21.57 -5.40
N ILE A 94 -21.82 21.40 -4.10
CA ILE A 94 -20.96 20.61 -3.22
C ILE A 94 -20.95 19.17 -3.73
N LEU A 95 -19.76 18.65 -3.99
CA LEU A 95 -19.59 17.28 -4.45
C LEU A 95 -19.74 16.33 -3.26
N LYS A 96 -20.49 15.25 -3.45
CA LYS A 96 -20.95 14.36 -2.38
C LYS A 96 -21.07 12.91 -2.82
N GLU A 97 -20.11 12.45 -3.62
CA GLU A 97 -20.03 11.02 -3.94
C GLU A 97 -19.91 10.21 -2.64
N ILE A 98 -20.83 9.27 -2.43
CA ILE A 98 -20.82 8.36 -1.29
C ILE A 98 -19.89 7.19 -1.62
N SER A 99 -18.85 7.02 -0.84
CA SER A 99 -17.81 6.00 -0.94
C SER A 99 -17.72 5.16 0.32
N GLN A 100 -16.86 4.14 0.29
CA GLN A 100 -16.51 3.39 1.48
C GLN A 100 -15.67 4.25 2.42
N ARG A 101 -15.65 3.87 3.70
CA ARG A 101 -14.74 4.42 4.70
C ARG A 101 -13.30 4.47 4.14
N ASP A 102 -12.56 5.54 4.46
CA ASP A 102 -11.16 5.78 4.04
C ASP A 102 -10.96 6.00 2.53
N ASN A 103 -12.03 5.94 1.75
CA ASN A 103 -12.05 6.37 0.36
C ASN A 103 -12.93 7.62 0.26
N PHE A 104 -12.36 8.76 -0.10
CA PHE A 104 -13.12 10.02 -0.14
C PHE A 104 -13.81 10.30 -1.49
N GLY A 105 -13.61 9.44 -2.49
CA GLY A 105 -14.19 9.58 -3.82
C GLY A 105 -14.07 11.00 -4.37
N THR A 106 -15.16 11.50 -4.95
CA THR A 106 -15.31 12.91 -5.32
C THR A 106 -16.33 13.58 -4.39
N ALA A 107 -15.89 13.87 -3.16
CA ALA A 107 -16.65 14.61 -2.18
C ALA A 107 -15.80 15.67 -1.47
N ASP A 108 -16.40 16.82 -1.14
CA ASP A 108 -15.78 17.83 -0.27
C ASP A 108 -15.39 17.17 1.07
N LEU A 109 -14.28 17.61 1.66
CA LEU A 109 -13.66 16.94 2.81
C LEU A 109 -13.37 17.93 3.94
N PHE A 110 -13.61 17.50 5.17
CA PHE A 110 -13.18 18.18 6.39
C PHE A 110 -12.28 17.25 7.20
N GLY A 111 -11.21 17.78 7.78
CA GLY A 111 -10.25 17.03 8.57
C GLY A 111 -9.96 17.69 9.92
N VAL A 112 -9.76 16.86 10.94
CA VAL A 112 -9.31 17.26 12.29
C VAL A 112 -8.00 16.53 12.57
N PHE A 113 -6.91 17.28 12.75
CA PHE A 113 -5.57 16.73 12.96
C PHE A 113 -5.15 17.00 14.40
N ILE A 114 -4.94 15.93 15.17
CA ILE A 114 -4.67 16.00 16.60
C ILE A 114 -3.31 15.38 16.91
N ASN A 115 -2.46 16.15 17.59
CA ASN A 115 -1.24 15.66 18.23
C ASN A 115 -1.35 15.87 19.75
N GLY A 116 -1.74 14.83 20.48
CA GLY A 116 -1.99 14.93 21.93
C GLY A 116 -0.74 15.18 22.80
N PHE A 117 0.46 15.05 22.25
CA PHE A 117 1.73 15.40 22.93
C PHE A 117 2.32 16.73 22.45
N ASN A 118 1.78 17.30 21.38
CA ASN A 118 2.27 18.52 20.72
C ASN A 118 3.79 18.49 20.39
N ASP A 119 4.31 17.30 20.05
CA ASP A 119 5.73 17.09 19.75
C ASP A 119 6.08 17.18 18.24
N GLY A 120 5.05 17.21 17.39
CA GLY A 120 5.13 17.23 15.93
C GLY A 120 5.57 15.90 15.30
N GLN A 121 5.62 14.79 16.03
CA GLN A 121 6.09 13.50 15.50
C GLN A 121 5.02 12.73 14.73
N GLN A 122 3.76 12.81 15.19
CA GLN A 122 2.65 12.03 14.69
C GLN A 122 1.34 12.78 14.89
N ASP A 123 0.52 12.84 13.85
CA ASP A 123 -0.83 13.39 13.93
C ASP A 123 -1.85 12.27 13.73
N PHE A 124 -2.87 12.23 14.59
CA PHE A 124 -4.08 11.44 14.39
C PHE A 124 -5.05 12.28 13.57
N MET A 125 -5.33 11.84 12.35
CA MET A 125 -6.16 12.58 11.41
C MET A 125 -7.51 11.91 11.26
N PHE A 126 -8.57 12.69 11.44
CA PHE A 126 -9.96 12.25 11.30
C PHE A 126 -10.62 13.07 10.20
N TYR A 127 -11.20 12.39 9.23
CA TYR A 127 -11.79 12.98 8.04
C TYR A 127 -13.27 12.65 7.94
N VAL A 128 -14.08 13.64 7.57
CA VAL A 128 -15.50 13.49 7.24
C VAL A 128 -15.76 14.14 5.91
N SER A 129 -16.39 13.44 4.98
CA SER A 129 -16.82 14.02 3.72
C SER A 129 -18.20 14.68 3.82
N ALA A 130 -18.52 15.57 2.89
CA ALA A 130 -19.86 16.14 2.75
C ALA A 130 -20.95 15.07 2.43
N ALA A 131 -20.52 13.85 2.09
CA ALA A 131 -21.36 12.69 1.86
C ALA A 131 -21.52 11.79 3.11
N ASP A 132 -21.08 12.27 4.28
CA ASP A 132 -21.13 11.54 5.57
C ASP A 132 -20.24 10.29 5.61
N VAL A 133 -19.19 10.26 4.79
CA VAL A 133 -18.20 9.18 4.78
C VAL A 133 -17.06 9.53 5.71
N GLN A 134 -16.76 8.61 6.64
CA GLN A 134 -15.63 8.72 7.56
C GLN A 134 -14.33 8.27 6.88
N GLY A 135 -13.21 8.83 7.32
CA GLY A 135 -11.93 8.17 7.17
C GLY A 135 -10.94 8.64 8.23
N ASP A 136 -9.90 7.87 8.45
CA ASP A 136 -8.88 8.20 9.44
C ASP A 136 -7.52 7.63 9.05
N CYS A 137 -6.48 8.30 9.53
CA CYS A 137 -5.12 7.88 9.28
C CYS A 137 -4.18 8.39 10.35
N ILE A 138 -3.03 7.74 10.43
CA ILE A 138 -1.86 8.27 11.13
C ILE A 138 -0.99 9.00 10.12
N MET A 139 -0.63 10.25 10.40
CA MET A 139 0.32 11.00 9.58
C MET A 139 1.66 11.14 10.29
N THR A 140 2.74 10.88 9.57
CA THR A 140 4.10 11.26 9.98
C THR A 140 4.83 11.92 8.82
N ASP A 141 5.76 12.83 9.09
CA ASP A 141 6.57 13.46 8.04
C ASP A 141 7.40 12.45 7.21
N ALA A 142 7.70 11.27 7.77
CA ALA A 142 8.49 10.24 7.12
C ALA A 142 7.69 9.39 6.11
N ASN A 143 6.44 9.02 6.47
CA ASN A 143 5.65 8.07 5.67
C ASN A 143 4.43 8.70 4.98
N GLY A 144 4.08 9.94 5.32
CA GLY A 144 2.80 10.51 4.92
C GLY A 144 1.64 9.92 5.71
N GLU A 145 0.45 9.92 5.09
CA GLU A 145 -0.81 9.45 5.65
C GLU A 145 -0.92 7.93 5.52
N ASP A 146 -1.05 7.24 6.65
CA ASP A 146 -1.26 5.81 6.76
C ASP A 146 -2.72 5.52 7.13
N TYR A 147 -3.53 5.24 6.11
CA TYR A 147 -4.95 4.87 6.22
C TYR A 147 -5.18 3.40 6.65
N SER A 148 -4.12 2.66 6.99
CA SER A 148 -4.29 1.31 7.56
C SER A 148 -4.65 1.33 9.04
N TRP A 149 -4.54 2.48 9.70
CA TRP A 149 -4.97 2.68 11.08
C TRP A 149 -6.47 2.96 11.14
N ASP A 150 -7.20 2.08 11.83
CA ASP A 150 -8.65 2.18 12.00
C ASP A 150 -9.02 2.55 13.45
N ALA A 151 -9.51 3.77 13.64
CA ALA A 151 -10.06 4.28 14.89
C ALA A 151 -11.55 4.00 15.03
N VAL A 152 -12.05 3.97 16.26
CA VAL A 152 -13.50 3.89 16.52
C VAL A 152 -14.01 5.23 17.06
N TRP A 153 -14.74 5.96 16.22
CA TRP A 153 -15.24 7.30 16.49
C TRP A 153 -16.58 7.53 15.76
N ILE A 154 -17.29 8.61 16.12
CA ILE A 154 -18.64 8.89 15.61
C ILE A 154 -18.64 10.24 14.92
N SER A 155 -19.30 10.34 13.77
CA SER A 155 -19.54 11.61 13.11
C SER A 155 -20.88 11.64 12.41
N LYS A 156 -21.33 12.85 12.10
CA LYS A 156 -22.42 13.09 11.18
C LYS A 156 -22.16 14.33 10.33
N ALA A 157 -22.36 14.21 9.03
CA ALA A 157 -22.33 15.34 8.09
C ALA A 157 -23.68 15.59 7.44
N THR A 158 -24.05 16.87 7.34
CA THR A 158 -25.33 17.31 6.75
C THR A 158 -25.11 18.56 5.90
N ILE A 159 -25.59 18.52 4.65
CA ILE A 159 -25.60 19.69 3.76
C ILE A 159 -26.74 20.62 4.18
N THR A 160 -26.46 21.92 4.23
CA THR A 160 -27.41 22.98 4.62
C THR A 160 -27.54 24.03 3.52
N GLU A 161 -28.46 24.99 3.69
CA GLU A 161 -28.67 26.08 2.74
C GLU A 161 -27.47 27.03 2.61
N ASN A 162 -26.55 27.01 3.57
CA ASN A 162 -25.38 27.91 3.62
C ASN A 162 -24.06 27.17 3.38
N GLY A 163 -24.08 25.86 3.14
CA GLY A 163 -22.89 25.02 3.01
C GLY A 163 -23.12 23.61 3.56
N TRP A 164 -22.31 23.17 4.51
CA TRP A 164 -22.52 21.91 5.23
C TRP A 164 -21.90 21.92 6.62
N VAL A 165 -22.43 21.06 7.48
CA VAL A 165 -22.01 20.88 8.88
C VAL A 165 -21.39 19.51 9.03
N ALA A 166 -20.32 19.43 9.83
CA ALA A 166 -19.78 18.19 10.35
C ALA A 166 -19.75 18.24 11.87
N GLU A 167 -20.28 17.21 12.49
CA GLU A 167 -20.26 17.02 13.94
C GLU A 167 -19.54 15.72 14.26
N ILE A 168 -18.58 15.77 15.17
CA ILE A 168 -17.62 14.68 15.39
C ILE A 168 -17.44 14.45 16.90
N LYS A 169 -17.45 13.19 17.32
CA LYS A 169 -17.06 12.74 18.66
C LYS A 169 -15.89 11.77 18.55
N ILE A 170 -14.76 12.14 19.15
CA ILE A 170 -13.54 11.33 19.21
C ILE A 170 -13.33 10.89 20.65
N PRO A 171 -13.56 9.60 20.99
CA PRO A 171 -13.26 9.07 22.30
C PRO A 171 -11.77 9.18 22.64
N TYR A 172 -11.43 9.42 23.90
CA TYR A 172 -10.02 9.44 24.32
C TYR A 172 -9.31 8.10 24.10
N SER A 173 -10.05 6.99 23.95
CA SER A 173 -9.50 5.68 23.62
C SER A 173 -8.92 5.60 22.20
N ALA A 174 -9.33 6.49 21.30
CA ALA A 174 -8.77 6.63 19.95
C ALA A 174 -7.51 7.52 19.90
N LEU A 175 -7.22 8.28 20.96
CA LEU A 175 -6.12 9.24 21.00
C LEU A 175 -5.00 8.80 21.94
N ARG A 176 -3.83 9.42 21.79
CA ARG A 176 -2.70 9.30 22.71
C ARG A 176 -2.32 10.70 23.20
N PHE A 177 -2.23 10.89 24.52
CA PHE A 177 -1.96 12.19 25.15
C PHE A 177 -1.30 12.02 26.53
N SER A 178 -0.81 13.13 27.09
CA SER A 178 -0.09 13.14 28.38
C SER A 178 -1.00 12.81 29.57
N GLN A 179 -0.43 12.36 30.68
CA GLN A 179 -1.14 12.19 31.96
C GLN A 179 -1.18 13.48 32.81
N GLU A 180 -0.68 14.59 32.27
CA GLU A 180 -0.65 15.88 32.97
C GLU A 180 -2.06 16.43 33.24
N ASN A 181 -2.24 17.16 34.35
CA ASN A 181 -3.57 17.71 34.67
C ASN A 181 -4.01 18.77 33.65
N LYS A 182 -3.06 19.55 33.12
CA LYS A 182 -3.31 20.53 32.05
C LYS A 182 -2.70 19.99 30.77
N GLN A 183 -3.52 19.92 29.72
CA GLN A 183 -3.11 19.40 28.44
C GLN A 183 -2.82 20.53 27.47
N THR A 184 -1.83 20.31 26.61
CA THR A 184 -1.55 21.17 25.47
C THR A 184 -1.43 20.27 24.25
N TRP A 185 -2.39 20.34 23.35
CA TRP A 185 -2.39 19.50 22.14
C TRP A 185 -2.01 20.34 20.93
N GLY A 186 -1.32 19.72 19.97
CA GLY A 186 -1.23 20.25 18.62
C GLY A 186 -2.54 20.01 17.90
N ILE A 187 -3.11 21.06 17.28
CA ILE A 187 -4.33 20.92 16.47
C ILE A 187 -4.23 21.65 15.14
N ASN A 188 -4.79 21.06 14.09
CA ASN A 188 -5.09 21.76 12.87
C ASN A 188 -6.43 21.26 12.30
N PHE A 189 -7.09 22.12 11.55
CA PHE A 189 -8.31 21.77 10.83
C PHE A 189 -8.06 21.92 9.35
N PHE A 190 -8.58 20.98 8.57
CA PHE A 190 -8.40 20.91 7.14
C PHE A 190 -9.75 20.99 6.44
N ARG A 191 -9.81 21.70 5.31
CA ARG A 191 -10.95 21.65 4.40
C ARG A 191 -10.45 21.51 2.98
N GLU A 192 -11.05 20.61 2.22
CA GLU A 192 -10.91 20.54 0.77
C GLU A 192 -12.25 20.78 0.10
N VAL A 193 -12.27 21.75 -0.81
CA VAL A 193 -13.41 22.00 -1.71
C VAL A 193 -13.09 21.32 -3.04
N LYS A 194 -13.64 20.13 -3.29
CA LYS A 194 -13.21 19.28 -4.41
C LYS A 194 -13.43 19.93 -5.77
N ARG A 195 -14.54 20.65 -5.96
CA ARG A 195 -14.85 21.29 -7.25
C ARG A 195 -13.75 22.26 -7.72
N THR A 196 -13.19 23.06 -6.81
CA THR A 196 -12.14 24.05 -7.10
C THR A 196 -10.74 23.53 -6.75
N ARG A 197 -10.66 22.42 -6.00
CA ARG A 197 -9.42 21.83 -5.44
C ARG A 197 -8.63 22.79 -4.56
N TYR A 198 -9.34 23.69 -3.89
CA TYR A 198 -8.74 24.50 -2.84
C TYR A 198 -8.68 23.68 -1.56
N LYS A 199 -7.49 23.67 -0.96
CA LYS A 199 -7.26 23.12 0.36
C LYS A 199 -6.97 24.26 1.31
N TYR A 200 -7.53 24.18 2.50
CA TYR A 200 -7.38 25.18 3.55
C TYR A 200 -6.95 24.52 4.84
N THR A 201 -6.11 25.20 5.61
CA THR A 201 -5.76 24.82 6.98
C THR A 201 -6.06 25.95 7.94
N TRP A 202 -6.42 25.63 9.19
CA TRP A 202 -6.66 26.66 10.20
C TRP A 202 -5.37 27.35 10.60
N ASN A 203 -4.35 26.60 11.01
CA ASN A 203 -3.00 27.11 11.21
C ASN A 203 -2.22 27.08 9.89
N PHE A 204 -1.38 28.08 9.66
CA PHE A 204 -0.56 28.16 8.45
C PHE A 204 0.44 27.00 8.38
N VAL A 205 0.49 26.33 7.23
CA VAL A 205 1.50 25.30 6.93
C VAL A 205 2.33 25.79 5.74
N ASP A 206 3.60 26.09 5.96
CA ASP A 206 4.54 26.47 4.90
C ASP A 206 5.02 25.22 4.16
N LYS A 207 4.61 25.11 2.89
CA LYS A 207 5.00 23.98 2.02
C LYS A 207 6.50 23.95 1.70
N LYS A 208 7.25 25.02 1.95
CA LYS A 208 8.70 25.09 1.68
C LYS A 208 9.53 24.31 2.70
N LEU A 209 9.04 24.15 3.93
CA LEU A 209 9.77 23.50 5.02
C LEU A 209 9.82 21.97 4.90
N GLY A 210 8.93 21.38 4.11
CA GLY A 210 8.88 19.93 3.89
C GLY A 210 8.40 19.11 5.08
N THR A 211 7.89 19.74 6.15
CA THR A 211 7.33 19.10 7.34
C THR A 211 5.90 19.57 7.58
N PHE A 212 4.94 18.66 7.68
CA PHE A 212 3.53 18.99 7.85
C PHE A 212 3.13 18.97 9.33
N THR A 213 3.45 17.88 10.03
CA THR A 213 2.97 17.60 11.41
C THR A 213 3.55 18.56 12.45
N GLN A 214 4.68 19.19 12.14
CA GLN A 214 5.35 20.13 13.05
C GLN A 214 4.74 21.54 13.05
N GLN A 215 3.83 21.81 12.13
CA GLN A 215 3.24 23.15 11.89
C GLN A 215 1.80 23.27 12.41
N ALA A 216 1.38 22.41 13.34
CA ALA A 216 0.08 22.52 14.00
C ALA A 216 -0.03 23.78 14.89
N GLY A 217 -1.26 24.30 15.04
CA GLY A 217 -1.62 25.28 16.06
C GLY A 217 -1.72 24.60 17.44
N VAL A 218 -2.20 25.33 18.44
CA VAL A 218 -2.27 24.88 19.84
C VAL A 218 -3.73 24.81 20.30
N LEU A 219 -4.09 23.72 20.96
CA LEU A 219 -5.35 23.56 21.69
C LEU A 219 -5.07 23.56 23.19
N GLU A 220 -5.70 24.48 23.90
CA GLU A 220 -5.57 24.69 25.34
C GLU A 220 -6.95 24.53 26.02
N GLY A 221 -7.00 24.65 27.35
CA GLY A 221 -8.25 24.57 28.12
C GLY A 221 -8.71 23.15 28.49
N ILE A 222 -8.06 22.11 27.95
CA ILE A 222 -8.32 20.72 28.35
C ILE A 222 -7.64 20.44 29.68
N GLU A 223 -8.45 20.23 30.72
CA GLU A 223 -7.97 19.92 32.07
C GLU A 223 -8.65 18.69 32.67
N ASN A 224 -7.92 18.00 33.55
CA ASN A 224 -8.38 16.91 34.42
C ASN A 224 -8.92 15.65 33.71
N ILE A 225 -8.47 15.40 32.48
CA ILE A 225 -8.75 14.15 31.76
C ILE A 225 -7.70 13.08 32.05
N LYS A 226 -8.07 11.80 31.94
CA LYS A 226 -7.15 10.68 32.14
C LYS A 226 -7.12 9.79 30.90
N PRO A 227 -5.93 9.36 30.44
CA PRO A 227 -5.85 8.34 29.39
C PRO A 227 -6.64 7.08 29.79
N PRO A 228 -7.62 6.66 28.98
CA PRO A 228 -8.41 5.47 29.30
C PRO A 228 -7.60 4.20 29.08
N THR A 229 -8.03 3.09 29.68
CA THR A 229 -7.43 1.78 29.39
C THR A 229 -7.75 1.40 27.94
N ARG A 230 -6.76 1.43 27.05
CA ARG A 230 -6.96 1.12 25.63
C ARG A 230 -6.95 -0.39 25.40
N LEU A 231 -8.05 -1.06 25.77
CA LEU A 231 -8.22 -2.49 25.59
C LEU A 231 -9.46 -2.76 24.73
N PHE A 232 -9.23 -3.30 23.55
CA PHE A 232 -10.27 -3.60 22.57
C PHE A 232 -10.27 -5.08 22.23
N PHE A 233 -11.47 -5.64 22.14
CA PHE A 233 -11.70 -6.99 21.65
C PHE A 233 -12.53 -6.92 20.39
N MET A 234 -12.14 -7.67 19.38
CA MET A 234 -12.85 -7.76 18.12
C MET A 234 -13.07 -9.23 17.76
N PRO A 235 -13.96 -9.93 18.48
CA PRO A 235 -14.38 -11.26 18.09
C PRO A 235 -15.00 -11.23 16.70
N TYR A 236 -14.75 -12.28 15.93
CA TYR A 236 -15.40 -12.48 14.65
C TYR A 236 -15.87 -13.92 14.51
N ALA A 237 -16.92 -14.09 13.69
CA ALA A 237 -17.39 -15.39 13.25
C ALA A 237 -17.69 -15.32 11.76
N SER A 238 -17.25 -16.32 11.00
CA SER A 238 -17.50 -16.41 9.58
C SER A 238 -17.94 -17.81 9.16
N TYR A 239 -18.76 -17.84 8.12
CA TYR A 239 -19.25 -19.05 7.47
C TYR A 239 -18.87 -18.99 6.00
N TYR A 240 -18.23 -20.05 5.52
CA TYR A 240 -17.83 -20.23 4.11
C TYR A 240 -18.60 -21.42 3.53
N LEU A 241 -19.15 -21.23 2.35
CA LEU A 241 -19.71 -22.27 1.51
C LEU A 241 -18.84 -22.37 0.26
N ASN A 242 -18.10 -23.47 0.15
CA ASN A 242 -17.21 -23.72 -0.97
C ASN A 242 -17.83 -24.77 -1.90
N ALA A 243 -17.83 -24.49 -3.20
CA ALA A 243 -18.16 -25.45 -4.24
C ALA A 243 -17.03 -25.40 -5.28
N ALA A 244 -16.27 -26.48 -5.35
CA ALA A 244 -15.13 -26.65 -6.24
C ALA A 244 -15.34 -27.88 -7.14
N GLU A 245 -14.55 -27.97 -8.21
CA GLU A 245 -14.58 -29.06 -9.18
C GLU A 245 -14.56 -30.44 -8.52
N GLY A 246 -15.50 -31.32 -8.89
CA GLY A 246 -15.55 -32.70 -8.42
C GLY A 246 -15.80 -32.90 -6.91
N GLN A 247 -15.93 -31.83 -6.12
CA GLN A 247 -16.15 -31.88 -4.69
C GLN A 247 -17.60 -31.53 -4.32
N LYS A 248 -18.17 -32.27 -3.36
CA LYS A 248 -19.44 -31.87 -2.76
C LYS A 248 -19.27 -30.53 -2.07
N THR A 249 -20.27 -29.65 -2.21
CA THR A 249 -20.32 -28.39 -1.49
C THR A 249 -20.13 -28.64 0.00
N TYR A 250 -19.16 -27.95 0.60
CA TYR A 250 -18.87 -28.09 2.02
C TYR A 250 -18.90 -26.73 2.71
N GLY A 251 -19.31 -26.76 3.98
CA GLY A 251 -19.36 -25.59 4.84
C GLY A 251 -18.17 -25.56 5.79
N THR A 252 -17.59 -24.37 6.00
CA THR A 252 -16.55 -24.16 7.01
C THR A 252 -16.96 -23.01 7.91
N VAL A 253 -16.97 -23.26 9.22
CA VAL A 253 -17.17 -22.22 10.23
C VAL A 253 -15.81 -21.83 10.78
N LYS A 254 -15.53 -20.53 10.83
CA LYS A 254 -14.36 -19.99 11.50
C LYS A 254 -14.79 -19.01 12.58
N GLY A 255 -14.01 -18.96 13.65
CA GLY A 255 -14.21 -18.03 14.74
C GLY A 255 -12.86 -17.71 15.36
N GLY A 256 -12.65 -16.44 15.62
CA GLY A 256 -11.41 -15.95 16.20
C GLY A 256 -11.64 -14.61 16.88
N MET A 257 -10.54 -14.00 17.32
CA MET A 257 -10.60 -12.73 18.02
C MET A 257 -9.31 -11.97 17.83
N ASP A 258 -9.47 -10.69 17.51
CA ASP A 258 -8.37 -9.74 17.54
C ASP A 258 -8.40 -9.01 18.89
N ILE A 259 -7.24 -8.84 19.51
CA ILE A 259 -7.05 -8.10 20.76
C ILE A 259 -6.09 -6.96 20.50
N LYS A 260 -6.47 -5.76 20.95
CA LYS A 260 -5.60 -4.59 20.91
C LYS A 260 -5.48 -3.99 22.29
N TYR A 261 -4.26 -3.91 22.81
CA TYR A 261 -3.97 -3.44 24.16
C TYR A 261 -2.87 -2.38 24.18
N GLY A 262 -3.23 -1.14 24.50
CA GLY A 262 -2.29 -0.07 24.78
C GLY A 262 -1.70 -0.20 26.19
N ILE A 263 -0.52 -0.82 26.32
CA ILE A 263 0.17 -1.03 27.60
C ILE A 263 0.52 0.32 28.27
N THR A 264 0.98 1.27 27.47
CA THR A 264 1.30 2.64 27.90
C THR A 264 0.78 3.62 26.86
N ASP A 265 0.95 4.93 27.07
CA ASP A 265 0.59 5.92 26.06
C ASP A 265 1.45 5.79 24.77
N ALA A 266 2.60 5.12 24.85
CA ALA A 266 3.53 4.90 23.75
C ALA A 266 3.36 3.55 23.03
N PHE A 267 3.08 2.47 23.77
CA PHE A 267 3.15 1.10 23.29
C PHE A 267 1.78 0.43 23.13
N THR A 268 1.63 -0.35 22.07
CA THR A 268 0.42 -1.12 21.75
C THR A 268 0.81 -2.55 21.38
N VAL A 269 0.06 -3.50 21.92
CA VAL A 269 0.10 -4.91 21.54
C VAL A 269 -1.14 -5.21 20.73
N ASP A 270 -0.93 -5.66 19.49
CA ASP A 270 -1.94 -6.27 18.65
C ASP A 270 -1.71 -7.78 18.66
N ALA A 271 -2.75 -8.55 18.92
CA ALA A 271 -2.70 -10.01 18.89
C ALA A 271 -3.90 -10.55 18.11
N ILE A 272 -3.66 -11.57 17.29
CA ILE A 272 -4.69 -12.25 16.52
C ILE A 272 -4.69 -13.73 16.87
N LEU A 273 -5.88 -14.24 17.19
CA LEU A 273 -6.12 -15.65 17.51
C LEU A 273 -6.97 -16.26 16.41
N ILE A 274 -6.43 -17.25 15.70
CA ILE A 274 -7.07 -17.91 14.56
C ILE A 274 -7.55 -16.85 13.55
N PRO A 275 -6.67 -16.22 12.76
CA PRO A 275 -7.08 -15.18 11.83
C PRO A 275 -7.89 -15.72 10.65
N ASP A 276 -8.82 -14.91 10.14
CA ASP A 276 -9.55 -15.20 8.89
C ASP A 276 -9.10 -14.29 7.74
N PHE A 277 -8.19 -14.79 6.93
CA PHE A 277 -7.72 -14.08 5.74
C PHE A 277 -8.60 -14.31 4.50
N GLY A 278 -9.63 -15.15 4.58
CA GLY A 278 -10.51 -15.47 3.45
C GLY A 278 -11.29 -14.26 2.92
N GLN A 279 -11.49 -13.24 3.75
CA GLN A 279 -12.17 -11.99 3.38
C GLN A 279 -11.27 -10.98 2.65
N THR A 280 -9.96 -11.22 2.57
CA THR A 280 -9.02 -10.31 1.89
C THR A 280 -9.09 -10.47 0.37
N LYS A 281 -8.76 -9.41 -0.39
CA LYS A 281 -8.78 -9.42 -1.86
C LYS A 281 -7.83 -10.51 -2.40
N TYR A 282 -8.29 -11.28 -3.38
CA TYR A 282 -7.44 -12.25 -4.08
C TYR A 282 -6.30 -11.57 -4.86
N ASP A 283 -5.22 -12.32 -4.98
CA ASP A 283 -4.09 -11.95 -5.81
C ASP A 283 -4.40 -12.21 -7.29
N ASP A 284 -4.02 -11.27 -8.14
CA ASP A 284 -4.27 -11.36 -9.57
C ASP A 284 -3.35 -12.42 -10.20
N GLN A 285 -3.92 -13.55 -10.63
CA GLN A 285 -3.17 -14.55 -11.39
C GLN A 285 -2.87 -14.04 -12.81
N ILE A 286 -1.60 -14.09 -13.20
CA ILE A 286 -1.09 -13.74 -14.54
C ILE A 286 -0.10 -14.78 -15.03
N LEU A 287 0.09 -14.83 -16.35
CA LEU A 287 1.10 -15.69 -16.97
C LEU A 287 2.50 -15.20 -16.60
N ASN A 288 3.19 -15.94 -15.74
CA ASN A 288 4.58 -15.66 -15.41
C ASN A 288 5.52 -16.38 -16.37
N LEU A 289 6.25 -15.63 -17.19
CA LEU A 289 7.27 -16.17 -18.09
C LEU A 289 8.70 -15.93 -17.56
N GLY A 290 8.84 -15.09 -16.54
CA GLY A 290 10.13 -14.74 -15.96
C GLY A 290 10.64 -15.80 -14.98
N PRO A 291 11.91 -15.68 -14.54
CA PRO A 291 12.53 -16.61 -13.60
C PRO A 291 12.14 -16.34 -12.14
N PHE A 292 11.50 -15.21 -11.83
CA PHE A 292 11.19 -14.79 -10.48
C PHE A 292 9.72 -14.99 -10.11
N GLU A 293 9.45 -15.21 -8.83
CA GLU A 293 8.10 -15.19 -8.28
C GLU A 293 7.47 -13.79 -8.36
N GLN A 294 6.14 -13.74 -8.27
CA GLN A 294 5.39 -12.49 -8.23
C GLN A 294 5.31 -11.95 -6.80
N GLN A 295 5.60 -10.67 -6.64
CA GLN A 295 5.37 -9.96 -5.40
C GLN A 295 3.92 -9.46 -5.36
N PHE A 296 3.22 -9.74 -4.26
CA PHE A 296 1.86 -9.30 -4.02
C PHE A 296 1.82 -8.27 -2.90
N ASN A 297 0.88 -7.32 -2.97
CA ASN A 297 0.66 -6.38 -1.88
C ASN A 297 0.05 -7.11 -0.67
N GLU A 298 0.37 -6.69 0.54
CA GLU A 298 -0.29 -7.19 1.74
C GLU A 298 -1.72 -6.63 1.86
N ASN A 299 -2.71 -7.50 2.05
CA ASN A 299 -4.13 -7.13 2.16
C ASN A 299 -4.73 -7.51 3.53
N ARG A 300 -3.97 -8.18 4.39
CA ARG A 300 -4.41 -8.63 5.72
C ARG A 300 -4.21 -7.50 6.74
N ALA A 301 -5.30 -7.01 7.33
CA ALA A 301 -5.31 -5.84 8.22
C ALA A 301 -4.24 -5.88 9.33
N PHE A 302 -4.00 -7.05 9.94
CA PHE A 302 -2.97 -7.21 10.97
C PHE A 302 -1.55 -6.86 10.50
N PHE A 303 -1.24 -7.14 9.23
CA PHE A 303 0.06 -6.92 8.60
C PHE A 303 0.12 -5.61 7.79
N THR A 304 -0.97 -4.84 7.72
CA THR A 304 -0.97 -3.50 7.12
C THR A 304 -0.91 -2.43 8.20
N GLU A 305 -1.72 -2.56 9.25
CA GLU A 305 -1.81 -1.58 10.33
C GLU A 305 -0.50 -1.46 11.13
N GLY A 306 -0.05 -0.23 11.43
CA GLY A 306 1.03 -0.02 12.40
C GLY A 306 2.37 -0.66 12.01
N THR A 307 2.66 -0.69 10.71
CA THR A 307 3.85 -1.37 10.15
C THR A 307 5.06 -0.49 9.90
N ASP A 308 5.00 0.82 10.18
CA ASP A 308 6.11 1.79 9.96
C ASP A 308 7.46 1.27 10.44
N LEU A 309 7.52 0.75 11.67
CA LEU A 309 8.75 0.23 12.24
C LEU A 309 9.26 -1.00 11.47
N PHE A 310 8.38 -1.92 11.09
CA PHE A 310 8.74 -3.19 10.44
C PHE A 310 9.16 -3.01 8.98
N ASN A 311 8.74 -1.92 8.32
CA ASN A 311 9.14 -1.60 6.96
C ASN A 311 10.56 -0.98 6.89
N LYS A 312 11.18 -0.63 8.03
CA LYS A 312 12.53 -0.04 8.04
C LYS A 312 13.55 -1.02 7.46
N GLY A 313 14.40 -0.50 6.58
CA GLY A 313 15.42 -1.31 5.91
C GLY A 313 14.88 -2.28 4.86
N ASN A 314 13.58 -2.34 4.55
CA ASN A 314 13.01 -3.24 3.52
C ASN A 314 13.44 -4.71 3.71
N MET A 315 13.31 -5.22 4.93
CA MET A 315 13.65 -6.62 5.27
C MET A 315 12.42 -7.48 5.58
N PHE A 316 11.23 -6.88 5.55
CA PHE A 316 9.99 -7.54 5.92
C PHE A 316 8.98 -7.55 4.77
N TYR A 317 8.56 -8.75 4.40
CA TYR A 317 7.51 -9.05 3.44
C TYR A 317 6.56 -10.04 4.11
N SER A 318 5.49 -9.51 4.71
CA SER A 318 4.55 -10.25 5.55
C SER A 318 3.87 -11.42 4.85
N ARG A 319 3.73 -11.39 3.51
CA ARG A 319 3.16 -12.50 2.72
C ARG A 319 3.97 -13.79 2.78
N ARG A 320 5.21 -13.78 3.29
CA ARG A 320 5.92 -15.02 3.66
C ARG A 320 5.24 -15.76 4.80
N ILE A 321 4.64 -15.03 5.75
CA ILE A 321 3.95 -15.59 6.90
C ILE A 321 2.60 -16.17 6.44
N GLY A 322 2.47 -17.48 6.50
CA GLY A 322 1.29 -18.20 6.00
C GLY A 322 1.20 -18.24 4.47
N GLY A 323 2.34 -18.13 3.79
CA GLY A 323 2.44 -18.31 2.34
C GLY A 323 2.45 -19.79 1.93
N LYS A 324 2.98 -20.07 0.73
CA LYS A 324 3.17 -21.44 0.23
C LYS A 324 4.11 -22.25 1.15
N PRO A 325 3.89 -23.56 1.29
CA PRO A 325 4.83 -24.45 1.99
C PRO A 325 6.26 -24.30 1.46
N SER A 326 7.25 -24.38 2.34
CA SER A 326 8.66 -24.20 2.01
C SER A 326 9.36 -25.46 1.50
N VAL A 327 8.75 -26.63 1.64
CA VAL A 327 9.29 -27.93 1.21
C VAL A 327 8.39 -28.54 0.15
N GLU A 328 8.99 -28.93 -0.97
CA GLU A 328 8.30 -29.76 -1.96
C GLU A 328 8.28 -31.22 -1.49
N PRO A 329 7.15 -31.93 -1.65
CA PRO A 329 7.06 -33.33 -1.24
C PRO A 329 7.99 -34.20 -2.08
N ASP A 330 8.69 -35.13 -1.44
CA ASP A 330 9.50 -36.13 -2.13
C ASP A 330 8.57 -37.20 -2.73
N LEU A 331 8.55 -37.32 -4.07
CA LEU A 331 7.66 -38.24 -4.80
C LEU A 331 8.45 -39.38 -5.42
N LYS A 332 7.92 -40.60 -5.29
CA LYS A 332 8.40 -41.75 -6.08
C LYS A 332 7.81 -41.71 -7.49
N ASP A 333 8.42 -42.44 -8.43
CA ASP A 333 7.99 -42.53 -9.84
C ASP A 333 6.50 -42.85 -10.04
N ASN A 334 5.89 -43.56 -9.08
CA ASN A 334 4.49 -43.97 -9.11
C ASN A 334 3.58 -43.17 -8.15
N GLU A 335 4.01 -42.02 -7.64
CA GLU A 335 3.24 -41.20 -6.71
C GLU A 335 2.83 -39.85 -7.31
N GLU A 336 1.62 -39.40 -6.99
CA GLU A 336 1.12 -38.07 -7.35
C GLU A 336 0.57 -37.32 -6.14
N VAL A 337 0.71 -35.99 -6.13
CA VAL A 337 0.10 -35.14 -5.11
C VAL A 337 -1.37 -34.93 -5.45
N ILE A 338 -2.28 -35.40 -4.60
CA ILE A 338 -3.73 -35.27 -4.81
C ILE A 338 -4.33 -34.04 -4.11
N GLU A 339 -3.63 -33.49 -3.11
CA GLU A 339 -4.04 -32.29 -2.41
C GLU A 339 -2.83 -31.39 -2.13
N THR A 340 -2.66 -30.36 -2.94
CA THR A 340 -1.62 -29.35 -2.76
C THR A 340 -2.12 -28.22 -1.87
N VAL A 341 -1.44 -28.00 -0.75
CA VAL A 341 -1.76 -26.87 0.13
C VAL A 341 -1.17 -25.59 -0.44
N GLN A 342 -2.04 -24.66 -0.84
CA GLN A 342 -1.63 -23.39 -1.45
C GLN A 342 -1.12 -22.37 -0.41
N ASN A 343 -1.64 -22.42 0.83
CA ASN A 343 -1.25 -21.50 1.90
C ASN A 343 -1.23 -22.24 3.24
N VAL A 344 -0.23 -21.96 4.06
CA VAL A 344 -0.07 -22.51 5.41
C VAL A 344 -0.91 -21.69 6.40
N ASN A 345 -1.70 -22.34 7.23
CA ASN A 345 -2.52 -21.60 8.21
C ASN A 345 -1.68 -21.04 9.35
N LEU A 346 -2.09 -19.88 9.83
CA LEU A 346 -1.49 -19.22 10.97
C LEU A 346 -2.23 -19.60 12.26
N ILE A 347 -1.48 -20.02 13.29
CA ILE A 347 -2.04 -20.31 14.62
C ILE A 347 -2.32 -19.00 15.34
N ASN A 348 -1.30 -18.14 15.41
CA ASN A 348 -1.37 -16.83 16.03
C ASN A 348 -0.36 -15.85 15.43
N ALA A 349 -0.57 -14.58 15.70
CA ALA A 349 0.48 -13.59 15.61
C ALA A 349 0.30 -12.52 16.68
N LEU A 350 1.43 -11.95 17.09
CA LEU A 350 1.55 -10.90 18.07
C LEU A 350 2.46 -9.81 17.52
N LYS A 351 2.08 -8.57 17.72
CA LYS A 351 2.84 -7.39 17.33
C LYS A 351 2.83 -6.40 18.48
N LEU A 352 4.01 -6.10 19.02
CA LEU A 352 4.23 -5.01 19.97
C LEU A 352 4.90 -3.86 19.21
N SER A 353 4.31 -2.67 19.23
CA SER A 353 4.93 -1.51 18.61
C SER A 353 4.66 -0.23 19.39
N GLY A 354 5.60 0.70 19.33
CA GLY A 354 5.45 2.00 19.97
C GLY A 354 6.71 2.83 19.96
N ARG A 355 6.60 4.10 20.34
CA ARG A 355 7.73 5.04 20.43
C ARG A 355 7.71 5.80 21.74
N THR A 356 8.85 5.81 22.42
CA THR A 356 9.05 6.56 23.67
C THR A 356 9.12 8.07 23.40
N LYS A 357 8.90 8.88 24.43
CA LYS A 357 9.03 10.36 24.36
C LYS A 357 10.42 10.82 23.87
N ASN A 358 11.47 10.03 24.14
CA ASN A 358 12.85 10.32 23.71
C ASN A 358 13.14 9.85 22.27
N GLY A 359 12.14 9.38 21.52
CA GLY A 359 12.27 9.02 20.12
C GLY A 359 12.69 7.58 19.84
N LEU A 360 12.95 6.74 20.85
CA LEU A 360 13.20 5.30 20.64
C LEU A 360 11.90 4.58 20.31
N GLY A 361 11.81 4.08 19.08
CA GLY A 361 10.79 3.16 18.59
C GLY A 361 11.20 1.72 18.82
N ILE A 362 10.28 0.89 19.31
CA ILE A 362 10.49 -0.55 19.50
C ILE A 362 9.35 -1.26 18.79
N GLY A 363 9.70 -2.17 17.87
CA GLY A 363 8.78 -3.05 17.16
C GLY A 363 9.20 -4.50 17.36
N ILE A 364 8.26 -5.36 17.79
CA ILE A 364 8.44 -6.81 17.88
C ILE A 364 7.23 -7.44 17.19
N LEU A 365 7.48 -8.32 16.22
CA LEU A 365 6.46 -9.14 15.59
C LEU A 365 6.85 -10.61 15.78
N ASN A 366 5.90 -11.41 16.22
CA ASN A 366 6.01 -12.86 16.31
C ASN A 366 4.80 -13.49 15.64
N ALA A 367 5.00 -14.52 14.83
CA ALA A 367 3.92 -15.25 14.20
C ALA A 367 4.27 -16.73 14.11
N VAL A 368 3.29 -17.61 14.35
CA VAL A 368 3.51 -19.07 14.34
C VAL A 368 2.53 -19.72 13.39
N THR A 369 3.06 -20.46 12.41
CA THR A 369 2.26 -21.25 11.47
C THR A 369 2.14 -22.70 11.94
N GLU A 370 1.04 -23.36 11.54
CA GLU A 370 0.83 -24.76 11.86
C GLU A 370 1.72 -25.70 11.05
N LYS A 371 1.84 -26.94 11.52
CA LYS A 371 2.45 -28.02 10.76
C LYS A 371 1.49 -28.47 9.65
N THR A 372 1.91 -28.35 8.40
CA THR A 372 1.09 -28.64 7.22
C THR A 372 1.59 -29.89 6.49
N PHE A 373 0.66 -30.64 5.92
CA PHE A 373 0.93 -31.88 5.22
C PHE A 373 0.39 -31.84 3.79
N ALA A 374 1.13 -32.40 2.84
CA ALA A 374 0.60 -32.77 1.54
C ALA A 374 0.07 -34.20 1.58
N THR A 375 -1.01 -34.46 0.84
CA THR A 375 -1.56 -35.81 0.65
C THR A 375 -1.05 -36.35 -0.68
N ILE A 376 -0.30 -37.43 -0.62
CA ILE A 376 0.33 -38.11 -1.76
C ILE A 376 -0.39 -39.43 -1.97
N LYS A 377 -0.68 -39.78 -3.22
CA LYS A 377 -1.35 -41.01 -3.61
C LYS A 377 -0.44 -41.84 -4.50
N ASP A 378 -0.34 -43.12 -4.21
CA ASP A 378 0.28 -44.10 -5.10
C ASP A 378 -0.69 -44.43 -6.25
N THR A 379 -0.24 -44.23 -7.48
CA THR A 379 -1.01 -44.42 -8.71
C THR A 379 -1.31 -45.88 -9.04
N ILE A 380 -0.54 -46.82 -8.46
CA ILE A 380 -0.69 -48.28 -8.66
C ILE A 380 -1.56 -48.88 -7.56
N SER A 381 -1.21 -48.65 -6.28
CA SER A 381 -1.91 -49.25 -5.14
C SER A 381 -3.16 -48.47 -4.72
N GLY A 382 -3.24 -47.19 -5.05
CA GLY A 382 -4.29 -46.28 -4.60
C GLY A 382 -4.16 -45.86 -3.12
N GLU A 383 -3.12 -46.30 -2.41
CA GLU A 383 -2.88 -45.91 -1.02
C GLU A 383 -2.45 -44.43 -0.94
N THR A 384 -2.85 -43.76 0.15
CA THR A 384 -2.49 -42.37 0.40
C THR A 384 -1.57 -42.26 1.61
N ARG A 385 -0.48 -41.48 1.48
CA ARG A 385 0.39 -41.09 2.59
C ARG A 385 0.39 -39.57 2.78
N ARG A 386 0.74 -39.14 3.98
CA ARG A 386 0.90 -37.72 4.32
C ARG A 386 2.35 -37.40 4.58
N GLU A 387 2.83 -36.33 3.97
CA GLU A 387 4.20 -35.84 4.13
C GLU A 387 4.19 -34.40 4.63
N VAL A 388 5.15 -34.05 5.48
CA VAL A 388 5.25 -32.71 6.05
C VAL A 388 5.88 -31.79 5.02
N VAL A 389 5.09 -30.85 4.50
CA VAL A 389 5.55 -29.82 3.54
C VAL A 389 5.86 -28.49 4.21
N GLU A 390 5.35 -28.29 5.43
CA GLU A 390 5.75 -27.17 6.28
C GLU A 390 5.77 -27.64 7.75
N PRO A 391 6.89 -27.52 8.46
CA PRO A 391 6.95 -27.79 9.90
C PRO A 391 6.24 -26.69 10.70
N LEU A 392 6.18 -26.85 12.02
CA LEU A 392 5.82 -25.73 12.88
C LEU A 392 6.90 -24.64 12.74
N THR A 393 6.53 -23.48 12.21
CA THR A 393 7.49 -22.42 11.88
C THR A 393 7.19 -21.15 12.68
N ASN A 394 8.24 -20.59 13.27
CA ASN A 394 8.20 -19.38 14.06
C ASN A 394 8.89 -18.23 13.31
N TYR A 395 8.16 -17.15 13.09
CA TYR A 395 8.62 -15.94 12.41
C TYR A 395 8.79 -14.83 13.43
N ASN A 396 9.96 -14.19 13.46
CA ASN A 396 10.29 -13.12 14.39
C ASN A 396 10.85 -11.90 13.64
N VAL A 397 10.39 -10.71 14.03
CA VAL A 397 10.97 -9.44 13.59
C VAL A 397 11.18 -8.54 14.80
N LEU A 398 12.38 -8.02 14.95
CA LEU A 398 12.74 -7.04 15.97
C LEU A 398 13.23 -5.76 15.30
N VAL A 399 12.72 -4.61 15.74
CA VAL A 399 13.13 -3.28 15.28
C VAL A 399 13.38 -2.38 16.46
N LEU A 400 14.53 -1.71 16.47
CA LEU A 400 14.87 -0.63 17.37
C LEU A 400 15.22 0.60 16.53
N ASP A 401 14.39 1.63 16.57
CA ASP A 401 14.53 2.82 15.73
C ASP A 401 14.68 4.07 16.60
N GLN A 402 15.88 4.63 16.68
CA GLN A 402 16.12 5.86 17.43
C GLN A 402 15.94 7.08 16.54
N ARG A 403 14.86 7.83 16.73
CA ARG A 403 14.67 9.15 16.11
C ARG A 403 15.34 10.26 16.91
N PHE A 404 15.88 11.25 16.22
CA PHE A 404 16.46 12.45 16.80
C PHE A 404 16.36 13.61 15.80
N ARG A 405 16.46 14.85 16.30
CA ARG A 405 16.34 16.07 15.47
C ARG A 405 15.08 16.10 14.60
N LYS A 406 13.99 15.51 15.10
CA LYS A 406 12.67 15.35 14.47
C LYS A 406 12.62 14.47 13.21
N ASN A 407 13.61 14.60 12.31
CA ASN A 407 13.61 13.96 11.00
C ASN A 407 14.84 13.06 10.75
N SER A 408 15.68 12.78 11.74
CA SER A 408 16.77 11.81 11.59
C SER A 408 16.46 10.52 12.34
N SER A 409 16.93 9.38 11.84
CA SER A 409 16.85 8.10 12.54
C SER A 409 18.05 7.20 12.30
N VAL A 410 18.30 6.31 13.26
CA VAL A 410 19.15 5.13 13.12
C VAL A 410 18.35 3.93 13.59
N THR A 411 18.31 2.89 12.77
CA THR A 411 17.46 1.72 12.96
C THR A 411 18.30 0.45 12.98
N PHE A 412 18.10 -0.38 14.00
CA PHE A 412 18.50 -1.78 14.00
C PHE A 412 17.27 -2.63 13.68
N ILE A 413 17.39 -3.57 12.74
CA ILE A 413 16.34 -4.52 12.40
C ILE A 413 16.91 -5.94 12.34
N ASN A 414 16.17 -6.91 12.85
CA ASN A 414 16.50 -8.32 12.73
C ASN A 414 15.24 -9.09 12.33
N THR A 415 15.38 -10.00 11.37
CA THR A 415 14.34 -10.95 10.97
C THR A 415 14.87 -12.35 11.14
N ASN A 416 14.11 -13.22 11.81
CA ASN A 416 14.50 -14.59 12.08
C ASN A 416 13.33 -15.53 11.78
N VAL A 417 13.62 -16.62 11.08
CA VAL A 417 12.69 -17.73 10.85
C VAL A 417 13.34 -18.99 11.38
N THR A 418 12.64 -19.65 12.31
CA THR A 418 13.08 -20.90 12.91
C THR A 418 12.02 -21.97 12.72
N ARG A 419 12.43 -23.12 12.21
CA ARG A 419 11.57 -24.23 11.85
C ARG A 419 11.82 -25.41 12.78
N ASN A 420 10.75 -26.05 13.27
CA ASN A 420 10.89 -27.18 14.18
C ASN A 420 11.39 -28.45 13.44
N GLY A 421 12.56 -28.96 13.81
CA GLY A 421 13.18 -30.17 13.24
C GLY A 421 14.48 -29.87 12.51
N HIS A 422 14.88 -30.75 11.58
CA HIS A 422 16.03 -30.54 10.70
C HIS A 422 15.59 -29.85 9.41
N TYR A 423 15.20 -28.58 9.52
CA TYR A 423 14.79 -27.75 8.38
C TYR A 423 15.67 -26.50 8.32
N LYS A 424 15.65 -25.83 7.17
CA LYS A 424 16.36 -24.58 6.95
C LYS A 424 15.88 -23.51 7.93
N ASP A 425 16.83 -22.84 8.57
CA ASP A 425 16.61 -21.62 9.36
C ASP A 425 17.24 -20.42 8.68
N ALA A 426 16.68 -19.23 8.91
CA ALA A 426 17.18 -18.00 8.32
C ALA A 426 17.24 -16.87 9.35
N ASN A 427 18.31 -16.09 9.30
CA ASN A 427 18.45 -14.87 10.08
C ASN A 427 19.03 -13.76 9.21
N VAL A 428 18.42 -12.58 9.24
CA VAL A 428 18.96 -11.38 8.60
C VAL A 428 19.01 -10.26 9.61
N THR A 429 20.16 -9.62 9.75
CA THR A 429 20.37 -8.48 10.63
C THR A 429 20.74 -7.27 9.80
N GLY A 430 20.13 -6.12 10.08
CA GLY A 430 20.33 -4.88 9.36
C GLY A 430 20.54 -3.69 10.30
N LEU A 431 21.40 -2.77 9.87
CA LEU A 431 21.56 -1.43 10.42
C LEU A 431 21.23 -0.42 9.32
N ALA A 432 20.29 0.48 9.56
CA ALA A 432 19.88 1.52 8.62
C ALA A 432 19.99 2.91 9.25
N TRP A 433 20.17 3.94 8.42
CA TRP A 433 20.19 5.33 8.86
C TRP A 433 19.50 6.24 7.84
N ASP A 434 18.88 7.29 8.35
CA ASP A 434 18.28 8.38 7.59
C ASP A 434 18.64 9.69 8.31
N LEU A 435 19.59 10.45 7.76
CA LEU A 435 20.23 11.57 8.43
C LEU A 435 19.94 12.87 7.70
N ASN A 436 18.93 13.59 8.18
CA ASN A 436 18.62 14.94 7.71
C ASN A 436 19.43 16.04 8.41
N THR A 437 19.83 17.04 7.63
CA THR A 437 20.41 18.30 8.16
C THR A 437 19.38 19.09 8.98
N LYS A 438 19.83 19.97 9.88
CA LYS A 438 18.93 20.78 10.73
C LYS A 438 17.92 21.63 9.94
N ALA A 439 18.29 22.05 8.74
CA ALA A 439 17.44 22.83 7.85
C ALA A 439 16.59 21.96 6.90
N ASN A 440 16.68 20.62 6.99
CA ASN A 440 16.05 19.68 6.07
C ASN A 440 16.36 19.97 4.58
N THR A 441 17.59 20.38 4.29
CA THR A 441 18.03 20.70 2.91
C THR A 441 18.79 19.55 2.25
N TYR A 442 19.52 18.77 3.05
CA TYR A 442 20.25 17.58 2.61
C TYR A 442 19.93 16.37 3.48
N ASN A 443 20.02 15.21 2.87
CA ASN A 443 19.80 13.88 3.43
C ASN A 443 20.98 12.95 3.10
N LEU A 444 21.40 12.16 4.09
CA LEU A 444 22.30 11.02 3.92
C LEU A 444 21.59 9.78 4.46
N SER A 445 21.35 8.79 3.61
CA SER A 445 20.65 7.56 3.98
C SER A 445 21.37 6.32 3.48
N GLY A 446 21.07 5.18 4.07
CA GLY A 446 21.70 3.92 3.70
C GLY A 446 21.37 2.80 4.67
N ASN A 447 21.85 1.60 4.35
CA ASN A 447 21.76 0.46 5.22
C ASN A 447 22.87 -0.55 4.94
N VAL A 448 23.16 -1.40 5.92
CA VAL A 448 23.98 -2.59 5.78
C VAL A 448 23.20 -3.75 6.37
N LYS A 449 23.07 -4.84 5.62
CA LYS A 449 22.34 -6.06 5.99
C LYS A 449 23.24 -7.26 5.83
N TYR A 450 23.06 -8.23 6.69
CA TYR A 450 23.80 -9.48 6.69
C TYR A 450 22.83 -10.64 6.88
N SER A 451 22.81 -11.58 5.94
CA SER A 451 21.96 -12.78 5.98
C SER A 451 22.80 -14.02 6.29
N THR A 452 22.26 -14.88 7.15
CA THR A 452 22.76 -16.22 7.41
C THR A 452 21.61 -17.20 7.19
N ILE A 453 21.84 -18.20 6.34
CA ILE A 453 20.94 -19.34 6.16
C ILE A 453 21.66 -20.56 6.71
N ASN A 454 21.02 -21.23 7.67
CA ASN A 454 21.51 -22.48 8.22
C ASN A 454 20.69 -23.61 7.58
N ALA A 455 21.34 -24.41 6.75
CA ALA A 455 20.78 -25.56 6.05
C ALA A 455 21.85 -26.66 6.01
N ASP A 456 21.72 -27.64 5.11
CA ASP A 456 22.80 -28.61 4.88
C ASP A 456 24.11 -27.92 4.44
N GLU A 457 24.01 -26.79 3.74
CA GLU A 457 25.10 -25.88 3.44
C GLU A 457 24.78 -24.47 3.96
N ASP A 458 25.63 -23.96 4.86
CA ASP A 458 25.49 -22.62 5.43
C ASP A 458 25.84 -21.54 4.39
N LYS A 459 24.91 -20.61 4.14
CA LYS A 459 25.11 -19.48 3.22
C LYS A 459 25.11 -18.15 3.96
N LYS A 460 26.08 -17.29 3.64
CA LYS A 460 26.31 -15.99 4.28
C LYS A 460 26.49 -14.90 3.24
N GLY A 461 25.70 -13.83 3.35
CA GLY A 461 25.76 -12.74 2.39
C GLY A 461 25.51 -11.37 3.01
N MET A 462 25.90 -10.33 2.27
CA MET A 462 25.81 -8.93 2.68
C MET A 462 25.15 -8.08 1.58
N TYR A 463 24.38 -7.10 2.02
CA TYR A 463 23.80 -6.03 1.20
C TYR A 463 24.16 -4.70 1.84
N ALA A 464 24.62 -3.72 1.07
CA ALA A 464 24.91 -2.38 1.55
C ALA A 464 24.42 -1.32 0.56
N THR A 465 23.85 -0.23 1.08
CA THR A 465 23.41 0.93 0.30
C THR A 465 23.92 2.20 0.95
N LEU A 466 24.32 3.17 0.12
CA LEU A 466 24.60 4.53 0.53
C LEU A 466 24.00 5.52 -0.49
N SER A 467 23.28 6.52 -0.01
CA SER A 467 22.61 7.53 -0.83
C SER A 467 22.70 8.92 -0.21
N PHE A 468 22.90 9.92 -1.06
CA PHE A 468 22.91 11.33 -0.71
C PHE A 468 21.87 12.08 -1.55
N ALA A 469 21.14 13.02 -0.94
CA ALA A 469 20.14 13.81 -1.64
C ALA A 469 20.03 15.27 -1.15
N GLU A 470 19.75 16.19 -2.07
CA GLU A 470 19.18 17.51 -1.77
C GLU A 470 17.65 17.41 -1.71
N THR A 471 17.07 17.73 -0.57
CA THR A 471 15.65 17.51 -0.25
C THR A 471 14.83 18.79 -0.19
N SER A 472 15.37 19.95 -0.58
CA SER A 472 14.64 21.24 -0.53
C SER A 472 14.61 21.95 -1.88
N GLY A 473 13.77 22.98 -2.03
CA GLY A 473 13.76 23.82 -3.23
C GLY A 473 13.06 23.27 -4.49
N LYS A 474 13.33 23.95 -5.61
CA LYS A 474 12.78 23.69 -6.96
C LYS A 474 13.62 22.66 -7.74
N TYR A 475 14.93 22.69 -7.53
CA TYR A 475 15.89 21.75 -8.09
C TYR A 475 16.26 20.81 -6.96
N ARG A 476 16.24 19.51 -7.23
CA ARG A 476 16.65 18.48 -6.29
C ARG A 476 17.45 17.45 -7.04
N TYR A 477 18.40 16.84 -6.36
CA TYR A 477 19.20 15.76 -6.92
C TYR A 477 19.54 14.74 -5.86
N SER A 478 19.81 13.51 -6.29
CA SER A 478 20.32 12.45 -5.43
C SER A 478 21.27 11.55 -6.20
N PHE A 479 22.18 10.90 -5.50
CA PHE A 479 23.01 9.84 -6.05
C PHE A 479 23.31 8.81 -4.98
N GLY A 480 23.52 7.56 -5.39
CA GLY A 480 23.80 6.46 -4.47
C GLY A 480 24.34 5.24 -5.18
N SER A 481 24.60 4.22 -4.38
CA SER A 481 25.16 2.95 -4.81
C SER A 481 24.73 1.84 -3.86
N ASP A 482 24.44 0.69 -4.45
CA ASP A 482 24.18 -0.56 -3.75
C ASP A 482 25.30 -1.58 -4.04
N PHE A 483 25.54 -2.46 -3.08
CA PHE A 483 26.46 -3.58 -3.17
C PHE A 483 25.80 -4.82 -2.59
N VAL A 484 25.75 -5.91 -3.36
CA VAL A 484 25.08 -7.16 -2.99
C VAL A 484 25.98 -8.35 -3.30
N THR A 485 26.28 -9.18 -2.30
CA THR A 485 27.06 -10.41 -2.50
C THR A 485 26.22 -11.53 -3.10
N LYS A 486 26.86 -12.53 -3.72
CA LYS A 486 26.20 -13.70 -4.33
C LYS A 486 25.22 -14.43 -3.40
N ASP A 487 25.63 -14.66 -2.15
CA ASP A 487 24.87 -15.46 -1.18
C ASP A 487 23.94 -14.64 -0.28
N PHE A 488 23.70 -13.37 -0.61
CA PHE A 488 22.75 -12.56 0.16
C PHE A 488 21.32 -13.01 -0.12
N ASN A 489 20.65 -13.52 0.91
CA ASN A 489 19.31 -14.08 0.78
C ASN A 489 18.44 -13.75 2.00
N PRO A 490 17.53 -12.76 1.87
CA PRO A 490 16.57 -12.41 2.90
C PRO A 490 15.20 -13.09 2.73
N ASN A 491 15.03 -14.03 1.78
CA ASN A 491 13.72 -14.37 1.22
C ASN A 491 12.78 -15.12 2.18
N ASP A 492 13.25 -15.62 3.32
CA ASP A 492 12.38 -16.26 4.32
C ASP A 492 11.42 -15.26 5.00
N LEU A 493 11.81 -13.99 5.11
CA LEU A 493 10.94 -12.91 5.62
C LEU A 493 10.98 -11.63 4.78
N GLY A 494 11.78 -11.57 3.73
CA GLY A 494 11.89 -10.45 2.80
C GLY A 494 11.75 -10.90 1.33
N ILE A 495 12.18 -10.03 0.42
CA ILE A 495 12.27 -10.31 -1.02
C ILE A 495 13.57 -9.72 -1.55
N ASN A 496 14.32 -10.54 -2.27
CA ASN A 496 15.46 -10.16 -3.08
C ASN A 496 15.56 -11.15 -4.25
N PHE A 497 15.58 -10.62 -5.46
CA PHE A 497 15.67 -11.43 -6.70
C PHE A 497 17.08 -11.44 -7.29
N TYR A 498 17.78 -10.30 -7.21
CA TYR A 498 19.10 -10.13 -7.80
C TYR A 498 20.18 -10.13 -6.72
N THR A 499 21.25 -10.87 -6.95
CA THR A 499 22.46 -10.91 -6.11
C THR A 499 23.71 -10.68 -6.96
N ASN A 500 24.86 -10.62 -6.29
CA ASN A 500 26.18 -10.59 -6.93
C ASN A 500 26.46 -9.35 -7.82
N TYR A 501 26.15 -8.16 -7.33
CA TYR A 501 26.32 -6.93 -8.11
C TYR A 501 26.71 -5.72 -7.28
N TYR A 502 27.14 -4.68 -7.98
CA TYR A 502 27.16 -3.32 -7.47
C TYR A 502 26.56 -2.38 -8.52
N ASN A 503 25.92 -1.31 -8.07
CA ASN A 503 25.29 -0.34 -8.97
C ASN A 503 25.67 1.10 -8.63
N PHE A 504 25.34 2.01 -9.53
CA PHE A 504 25.34 3.44 -9.31
C PHE A 504 24.05 4.01 -9.87
N TYR A 505 23.41 4.88 -9.09
CA TYR A 505 22.19 5.55 -9.51
C TYR A 505 22.20 7.02 -9.16
N GLY A 506 21.48 7.80 -9.96
CA GLY A 506 21.33 9.23 -9.74
C GLY A 506 20.00 9.75 -10.26
N ASN A 507 19.44 10.74 -9.57
CA ASN A 507 18.28 11.49 -10.02
C ASN A 507 18.58 12.99 -9.99
N ALA A 508 18.06 13.72 -10.96
CA ALA A 508 17.88 15.16 -10.90
C ALA A 508 16.44 15.49 -11.28
N ASN A 509 15.80 16.39 -10.54
CA ASN A 509 14.44 16.82 -10.86
C ASN A 509 14.26 18.33 -10.68
N TYR A 510 13.38 18.87 -11.52
CA TYR A 510 12.85 20.23 -11.42
C TYR A 510 11.36 20.19 -11.15
N ARG A 511 10.87 21.03 -10.24
CA ARG A 511 9.43 21.19 -9.96
C ARG A 511 9.02 22.62 -9.69
N ILE A 512 7.77 22.94 -10.01
CA ILE A 512 7.13 24.18 -9.53
C ILE A 512 6.62 23.99 -8.09
N LEU A 513 6.79 25.01 -7.25
CA LEU A 513 6.32 24.99 -5.85
C LEU A 513 4.94 25.61 -5.68
N ASN A 514 4.59 26.54 -6.57
CA ASN A 514 3.31 27.20 -6.62
C ASN A 514 2.73 27.04 -8.03
N PRO A 515 1.40 26.97 -8.16
CA PRO A 515 0.72 26.96 -9.44
C PRO A 515 1.03 28.19 -10.29
N THR A 516 0.96 27.99 -11.60
CA THR A 516 1.11 29.01 -12.63
C THR A 516 -0.24 29.25 -13.31
N LYS A 517 -0.30 30.15 -14.31
CA LYS A 517 -1.53 30.37 -15.09
C LYS A 517 -2.01 29.13 -15.86
N LEU A 518 -1.12 28.17 -16.12
CA LEU A 518 -1.41 26.97 -16.94
C LEU A 518 -1.37 25.68 -16.13
N PHE A 519 -0.49 25.60 -15.13
CA PHE A 519 -0.18 24.36 -14.42
C PHE A 519 -0.38 24.48 -12.92
N ASN A 520 -1.10 23.53 -12.34
CA ASN A 520 -1.18 23.31 -10.89
C ASN A 520 0.09 22.61 -10.37
N SER A 521 0.63 21.67 -11.15
CA SER A 521 1.91 21.03 -10.86
C SER A 521 2.67 20.79 -12.17
N PHE A 522 4.00 20.77 -12.06
CA PHE A 522 4.91 20.44 -13.14
C PHE A 522 6.17 19.85 -12.50
N ARG A 523 6.59 18.68 -12.99
CA ARG A 523 7.81 18.00 -12.59
C ARG A 523 8.49 17.42 -13.82
N LEU A 524 9.78 17.70 -13.96
CA LEU A 524 10.67 17.04 -14.91
C LEU A 524 11.66 16.21 -14.09
N ASN A 525 11.79 14.93 -14.39
CA ASN A 525 12.73 14.02 -13.76
C ASN A 525 13.73 13.53 -14.80
N TYR A 526 14.98 13.36 -14.35
CA TYR A 526 16.08 12.72 -15.06
C TYR A 526 16.68 11.69 -14.11
N ASN A 527 16.67 10.42 -14.50
CA ASN A 527 17.20 9.30 -13.74
C ASN A 527 18.30 8.61 -14.54
N MET A 528 19.32 8.12 -13.87
CA MET A 528 20.35 7.27 -14.44
C MET A 528 20.63 6.08 -13.52
N TYR A 529 20.83 4.92 -14.11
CA TYR A 529 21.11 3.66 -13.42
C TYR A 529 22.14 2.85 -14.21
N SER A 530 23.14 2.31 -13.52
CA SER A 530 24.11 1.36 -14.08
C SER A 530 24.45 0.29 -13.07
N GLU A 531 24.36 -0.96 -13.46
CA GLU A 531 24.58 -2.11 -12.60
C GLU A 531 25.56 -3.09 -13.24
N PHE A 532 26.49 -3.58 -12.44
CA PHE A 532 27.58 -4.44 -12.87
C PHE A 532 27.59 -5.72 -12.05
N ASN A 533 27.67 -6.85 -12.74
CA ASN A 533 27.90 -8.13 -12.09
C ASN A 533 29.30 -8.12 -11.43
N LYS A 534 29.39 -8.54 -10.18
CA LYS A 534 30.62 -8.47 -9.39
C LYS A 534 31.71 -9.39 -9.93
N ASP A 535 31.35 -10.60 -10.38
CA ASP A 535 32.31 -11.63 -10.74
C ASP A 535 32.79 -11.47 -12.19
N SER A 536 31.88 -11.16 -13.11
CA SER A 536 32.24 -10.99 -14.53
C SER A 536 32.68 -9.57 -14.88
N GLY A 537 32.32 -8.56 -14.07
CA GLY A 537 32.51 -7.14 -14.38
C GLY A 537 31.63 -6.62 -15.51
N LYS A 538 30.73 -7.44 -16.07
CA LYS A 538 29.86 -7.05 -17.18
C LYS A 538 28.67 -6.22 -16.69
N VAL A 539 28.21 -5.31 -17.54
CA VAL A 539 26.97 -4.55 -17.31
C VAL A 539 25.79 -5.52 -17.38
N GLN A 540 24.98 -5.57 -16.33
CA GLN A 540 23.79 -6.42 -16.25
C GLN A 540 22.48 -5.61 -16.37
N ASP A 541 22.49 -4.33 -15.99
CA ASP A 541 21.42 -3.40 -16.27
C ASP A 541 21.97 -1.98 -16.46
N ASN A 542 21.36 -1.21 -17.34
CA ASN A 542 21.71 0.19 -17.56
C ASN A 542 20.55 0.93 -18.23
N ASN A 543 20.13 2.04 -17.62
CA ASN A 543 19.07 2.88 -18.19
C ASN A 543 19.23 4.36 -17.84
N ILE A 544 18.68 5.20 -18.72
CA ILE A 544 18.49 6.64 -18.52
C ILE A 544 17.02 6.93 -18.74
N ASP A 545 16.33 7.42 -17.71
CA ASP A 545 14.91 7.75 -17.77
C ASP A 545 14.70 9.28 -17.68
N ILE A 546 13.88 9.81 -18.59
CA ILE A 546 13.51 11.21 -18.64
C ILE A 546 11.99 11.27 -18.71
N ASN A 547 11.35 11.89 -17.73
CA ASN A 547 9.90 12.00 -17.72
C ASN A 547 9.40 13.35 -17.23
N VAL A 548 8.27 13.76 -17.78
CA VAL A 548 7.54 14.99 -17.44
C VAL A 548 6.17 14.60 -16.94
N ASN A 549 5.80 15.12 -15.77
CA ASN A 549 4.46 14.98 -15.20
C ASN A 549 3.91 16.35 -14.87
N LEU A 550 2.70 16.65 -15.32
CA LEU A 550 2.05 17.93 -15.08
C LEU A 550 0.56 17.76 -14.81
N SER A 551 0.02 18.68 -14.03
CA SER A 551 -1.42 18.87 -13.88
C SER A 551 -1.80 20.28 -14.29
N THR A 552 -2.86 20.40 -15.07
CA THR A 552 -3.37 21.67 -15.58
C THR A 552 -4.26 22.37 -14.55
N VAL A 553 -4.50 23.66 -14.72
CA VAL A 553 -5.51 24.40 -13.93
C VAL A 553 -6.94 23.84 -14.07
N LYS A 554 -7.22 23.07 -15.14
CA LYS A 554 -8.47 22.33 -15.32
C LYS A 554 -8.48 20.95 -14.65
N ASN A 555 -7.42 20.61 -13.92
CA ASN A 555 -7.24 19.36 -13.20
C ASN A 555 -7.15 18.09 -14.07
N ASN A 556 -6.78 18.25 -15.35
CA ASN A 556 -6.30 17.14 -16.15
C ASN A 556 -4.82 16.89 -15.83
N TYR A 557 -4.43 15.63 -15.79
CA TYR A 557 -3.07 15.17 -15.61
C TYR A 557 -2.50 14.63 -16.92
N TYR A 558 -1.25 14.98 -17.18
CA TYR A 558 -0.49 14.51 -18.34
C TYR A 558 0.89 14.06 -17.87
N GLY A 559 1.26 12.84 -18.26
CA GLY A 559 2.58 12.28 -18.07
C GLY A 559 3.16 11.87 -19.43
N MET A 560 4.46 12.00 -19.59
CA MET A 560 5.18 11.35 -20.68
C MET A 560 6.59 11.05 -20.24
N GLY A 561 7.13 9.93 -20.70
CA GLY A 561 8.47 9.53 -20.35
C GLY A 561 9.12 8.68 -21.43
N ILE A 562 10.44 8.69 -21.37
CA ILE A 562 11.34 7.99 -22.26
C ILE A 562 12.39 7.33 -21.39
N THR A 563 12.64 6.05 -21.63
CA THR A 563 13.72 5.30 -21.02
C THR A 563 14.64 4.74 -22.10
N ILE A 564 15.92 5.09 -22.03
CA ILE A 564 16.94 4.68 -22.99
C ILE A 564 17.82 3.63 -22.32
N PHE A 565 18.06 2.51 -23.00
CA PHE A 565 19.01 1.47 -22.62
C PHE A 565 20.17 1.53 -23.63
N PRO A 566 21.19 2.38 -23.39
CA PRO A 566 22.16 2.78 -24.42
C PRO A 566 23.24 1.74 -24.70
N VAL A 567 23.39 0.72 -23.84
CA VAL A 567 24.38 -0.36 -23.99
C VAL A 567 23.69 -1.71 -23.94
N GLU A 568 24.34 -2.73 -24.50
CA GLU A 568 23.91 -4.12 -24.34
C GLU A 568 24.18 -4.57 -22.90
N THR A 569 23.26 -5.34 -22.34
CA THR A 569 23.36 -5.86 -20.97
C THR A 569 23.33 -7.37 -20.94
N HIS A 570 23.76 -7.96 -19.83
CA HIS A 570 23.92 -9.40 -19.67
C HIS A 570 23.01 -9.90 -18.55
N ASP A 571 21.94 -10.60 -18.92
CA ASP A 571 20.95 -11.13 -17.97
C ASP A 571 21.36 -12.54 -17.52
N TYR A 572 21.77 -12.66 -16.26
CA TYR A 572 22.21 -13.90 -15.63
C TYR A 572 21.06 -14.78 -15.09
N TYR A 573 19.82 -14.31 -15.13
CA TYR A 573 18.68 -14.95 -14.49
C TYR A 573 17.69 -15.54 -15.48
N GLU A 574 17.49 -14.89 -16.63
CA GLU A 574 16.62 -15.42 -17.69
C GLU A 574 17.00 -16.85 -18.13
N PRO A 575 18.30 -17.24 -18.23
CA PRO A 575 18.68 -18.62 -18.56
C PRO A 575 18.34 -19.68 -17.51
N ARG A 576 18.07 -19.29 -16.26
CA ARG A 576 17.79 -20.20 -15.12
C ARG A 576 18.90 -21.23 -14.85
N ALA A 577 20.15 -20.89 -15.22
CA ALA A 577 21.31 -21.76 -15.06
C ALA A 577 22.50 -20.99 -14.51
N GLU A 578 23.29 -21.63 -13.66
CA GLU A 578 24.47 -21.00 -13.06
C GLU A 578 25.53 -20.65 -14.10
N ASN A 579 26.18 -19.50 -13.93
CA ASN A 579 27.27 -19.01 -14.78
C ASN A 579 26.90 -18.84 -16.28
N ARG A 580 25.61 -18.80 -16.60
CA ARG A 580 25.10 -18.50 -17.93
C ARG A 580 24.43 -17.12 -17.91
N TYR A 581 24.46 -16.44 -19.04
CA TYR A 581 23.75 -15.18 -19.24
C TYR A 581 23.28 -15.09 -20.67
N VAL A 582 22.25 -14.29 -20.93
CA VAL A 582 21.80 -13.94 -22.28
C VAL A 582 22.04 -12.46 -22.54
N ILE A 583 22.48 -12.12 -23.74
CA ILE A 583 22.70 -10.72 -24.14
C ILE A 583 21.35 -10.07 -24.46
N ILE A 584 21.06 -8.97 -23.76
CA ILE A 584 19.90 -8.13 -24.00
C ILE A 584 20.35 -6.92 -24.84
N PRO A 585 19.73 -6.69 -26.01
CA PRO A 585 20.13 -5.60 -26.90
C PRO A 585 19.78 -4.24 -26.29
N ARG A 586 20.42 -3.21 -26.83
CA ARG A 586 20.00 -1.82 -26.62
C ARG A 586 18.52 -1.67 -26.97
N LYS A 587 17.81 -0.82 -26.23
CA LYS A 587 16.41 -0.54 -26.51
C LYS A 587 16.01 0.86 -26.07
N PHE A 588 14.85 1.28 -26.52
CA PHE A 588 14.22 2.51 -26.14
C PHE A 588 12.75 2.25 -25.79
N ASP A 589 12.33 2.74 -24.64
CA ASP A 589 10.97 2.65 -24.15
C ASP A 589 10.36 4.07 -24.08
N ALA A 590 9.10 4.21 -24.44
CA ALA A 590 8.34 5.43 -24.32
C ALA A 590 6.93 5.15 -23.82
N TRP A 591 6.41 6.08 -23.02
CA TRP A 591 5.05 6.02 -22.50
C TRP A 591 4.46 7.41 -22.41
N ALA A 592 3.13 7.47 -22.44
CA ALA A 592 2.38 8.66 -22.09
C ALA A 592 1.21 8.29 -21.17
N THR A 593 0.74 9.27 -20.41
CA THR A 593 -0.44 9.16 -19.57
C THR A 593 -1.30 10.39 -19.81
N VAL A 594 -2.57 10.17 -20.10
CA VAL A 594 -3.60 11.21 -20.11
C VAL A 594 -4.65 10.80 -19.10
N SER A 595 -4.87 11.63 -18.10
CA SER A 595 -5.95 11.43 -17.13
C SER A 595 -6.78 12.71 -17.03
N THR A 596 -8.06 12.58 -17.34
CA THR A 596 -9.00 13.71 -17.29
C THR A 596 -9.53 13.92 -15.87
N ASN A 597 -9.99 15.13 -15.58
CA ASN A 597 -10.43 15.49 -14.23
C ASN A 597 -11.59 14.61 -13.71
N TYR A 598 -11.30 13.77 -12.72
CA TYR A 598 -12.26 12.88 -12.05
C TYR A 598 -13.42 13.57 -11.32
N ASN A 599 -13.40 14.89 -11.18
CA ASN A 599 -14.55 15.63 -10.67
C ASN A 599 -15.74 15.58 -11.64
N HIS A 600 -15.49 15.38 -12.93
CA HIS A 600 -16.55 15.21 -13.93
C HIS A 600 -17.21 13.84 -13.82
N LYS A 601 -18.48 13.76 -14.24
CA LYS A 601 -19.21 12.48 -14.25
C LYS A 601 -18.52 11.46 -15.14
N PHE A 602 -18.09 11.87 -16.33
CA PHE A 602 -17.24 11.08 -17.20
C PHE A 602 -15.80 11.53 -17.07
N ALA A 603 -14.90 10.57 -16.90
CA ALA A 603 -13.48 10.78 -17.07
C ALA A 603 -12.89 9.53 -17.75
N ILE A 604 -11.72 9.70 -18.33
CA ILE A 604 -10.96 8.67 -18.99
C ILE A 604 -9.49 8.80 -18.61
N ASP A 605 -8.88 7.64 -18.43
CA ASP A 605 -7.43 7.47 -18.39
C ASP A 605 -6.98 6.72 -19.64
N PHE A 606 -5.86 7.16 -20.21
CA PHE A 606 -5.24 6.55 -21.38
C PHE A 606 -3.72 6.49 -21.20
N ASN A 607 -3.16 5.29 -21.27
CA ASN A 607 -1.73 5.04 -21.05
C ASN A 607 -1.12 4.21 -22.19
N PRO A 608 -0.78 4.82 -23.34
CA PRO A 608 -0.05 4.13 -24.39
C PRO A 608 1.41 3.90 -24.01
N SER A 609 1.97 2.78 -24.44
CA SER A 609 3.38 2.42 -24.28
C SER A 609 3.97 1.83 -25.57
N LEU A 610 5.26 2.04 -25.76
CA LEU A 610 6.06 1.54 -26.88
C LEU A 610 7.45 1.18 -26.37
N SER A 611 7.99 0.07 -26.84
CA SER A 611 9.36 -0.39 -26.62
C SER A 611 9.92 -0.88 -27.94
N VAL A 612 11.11 -0.43 -28.32
CA VAL A 612 11.78 -0.85 -29.55
C VAL A 612 13.20 -1.24 -29.21
N ALA A 613 13.55 -2.49 -29.48
CA ALA A 613 14.90 -2.99 -29.32
C ALA A 613 15.71 -2.78 -30.62
N ASP A 614 17.03 -2.74 -30.49
CA ASP A 614 17.99 -2.68 -31.58
C ASP A 614 18.16 -4.06 -32.27
N GLN A 615 17.03 -4.69 -32.59
CA GLN A 615 16.93 -5.96 -33.28
C GLN A 615 15.69 -5.92 -34.21
N PRO A 616 15.80 -6.38 -35.48
CA PRO A 616 14.70 -6.30 -36.43
C PRO A 616 13.40 -6.95 -35.91
N GLY A 617 12.31 -6.17 -35.92
CA GLY A 617 10.98 -6.64 -35.53
C GLY A 617 10.76 -6.88 -34.04
N ARG A 618 11.80 -6.71 -33.18
CA ARG A 618 11.67 -6.84 -31.72
C ARG A 618 11.16 -5.53 -31.13
N ALA A 619 9.86 -5.47 -30.94
CA ALA A 619 9.17 -4.30 -30.39
C ALA A 619 7.98 -4.74 -29.54
N ALA A 620 7.65 -3.95 -28.53
CA ALA A 620 6.42 -4.09 -27.78
C ALA A 620 5.60 -2.80 -27.86
N TYR A 621 4.29 -2.93 -27.93
CA TYR A 621 3.39 -1.79 -27.84
C TYR A 621 2.11 -2.20 -27.13
N GLY A 622 1.52 -1.24 -26.44
CA GLY A 622 0.32 -1.47 -25.67
C GLY A 622 -0.41 -0.19 -25.35
N ALA A 623 -1.61 -0.35 -24.81
CA ALA A 623 -2.36 0.76 -24.26
C ALA A 623 -3.32 0.27 -23.18
N ASP A 624 -3.41 1.05 -22.11
CA ASP A 624 -4.49 0.95 -21.14
C ASP A 624 -5.50 2.07 -21.38
N ILE A 625 -6.79 1.73 -21.49
CA ILE A 625 -7.89 2.68 -21.60
C ILE A 625 -8.85 2.41 -20.45
N SER A 626 -9.11 3.40 -19.61
CA SER A 626 -10.00 3.27 -18.45
C SER A 626 -11.06 4.38 -18.42
N PRO A 627 -12.16 4.27 -19.19
CA PRO A 627 -13.32 5.11 -18.99
C PRO A 627 -13.98 4.83 -17.63
N ARG A 628 -14.34 5.92 -16.95
CA ARG A 628 -15.13 5.90 -15.73
C ARG A 628 -16.34 6.80 -15.86
N TYR A 629 -17.47 6.33 -15.33
CA TYR A 629 -18.70 7.10 -15.31
C TYR A 629 -19.39 7.03 -13.95
N ARG A 630 -19.61 8.20 -13.35
CA ARG A 630 -20.40 8.40 -12.14
C ARG A 630 -21.86 8.67 -12.53
N PHE A 631 -22.69 7.63 -12.45
CA PHE A 631 -24.12 7.70 -12.79
C PHE A 631 -24.91 8.53 -11.76
N SER A 632 -24.52 8.45 -10.50
CA SER A 632 -25.09 9.21 -9.39
C SER A 632 -24.06 9.36 -8.27
N ASP A 633 -24.40 10.08 -7.21
CA ASP A 633 -23.56 10.13 -6.00
C ASP A 633 -23.38 8.75 -5.35
N LYS A 634 -24.20 7.75 -5.71
CA LYS A 634 -24.17 6.39 -5.18
C LYS A 634 -23.49 5.37 -6.10
N LEU A 635 -23.55 5.58 -7.42
CA LEU A 635 -23.14 4.58 -8.43
C LEU A 635 -21.99 5.09 -9.29
N LEU A 636 -20.87 4.38 -9.24
CA LEU A 636 -19.69 4.57 -10.08
C LEU A 636 -19.35 3.25 -10.78
N LEU A 637 -19.14 3.29 -12.09
CA LEU A 637 -18.56 2.19 -12.86
C LEU A 637 -17.25 2.65 -13.51
N ILE A 638 -16.27 1.77 -13.52
CA ILE A 638 -14.97 1.94 -14.17
C ILE A 638 -14.72 0.68 -14.99
N TYR A 639 -14.52 0.84 -16.28
CA TYR A 639 -14.09 -0.25 -17.15
C TYR A 639 -12.68 0.04 -17.62
N SER A 640 -11.76 -0.89 -17.40
CA SER A 640 -10.38 -0.81 -17.84
C SER A 640 -10.09 -1.91 -18.84
N PHE A 641 -9.61 -1.52 -20.01
CA PHE A 641 -9.09 -2.43 -21.03
C PHE A 641 -7.58 -2.22 -21.16
N SER A 642 -6.82 -3.30 -21.01
CA SER A 642 -5.38 -3.33 -21.19
C SER A 642 -5.04 -4.23 -22.36
N PHE A 643 -4.22 -3.74 -23.27
CA PHE A 643 -3.66 -4.49 -24.38
C PHE A 643 -2.15 -4.34 -24.40
N LEU A 644 -1.44 -5.45 -24.54
CA LEU A 644 0.01 -5.46 -24.73
C LEU A 644 0.37 -6.52 -25.76
N LYS A 645 1.18 -6.14 -26.74
CA LYS A 645 1.78 -7.06 -27.70
C LYS A 645 3.29 -6.89 -27.70
N ARG A 646 4.02 -7.99 -27.56
CA ARG A 646 5.48 -8.06 -27.66
C ARG A 646 5.82 -8.95 -28.84
N ASN A 647 6.40 -8.37 -29.88
CA ASN A 647 6.82 -9.08 -31.08
C ASN A 647 8.27 -9.53 -30.94
N ASN A 648 8.57 -10.73 -31.44
CA ASN A 648 9.92 -11.31 -31.45
C ASN A 648 10.60 -11.21 -30.07
N ASN A 649 9.83 -11.43 -29.01
CA ASN A 649 10.35 -11.44 -27.66
C ASN A 649 11.13 -12.72 -27.46
N LYS A 650 12.43 -12.62 -27.20
CA LYS A 650 13.24 -13.79 -26.82
C LYS A 650 13.09 -14.08 -25.33
N GLY A 651 12.94 -15.34 -24.94
CA GLY A 651 12.98 -15.77 -23.54
C GLY A 651 13.06 -17.29 -23.38
N TYR A 652 13.41 -17.72 -22.16
CA TYR A 652 13.58 -19.13 -21.81
C TYR A 652 12.28 -19.92 -22.00
N ILE A 653 12.39 -21.18 -22.46
CA ILE A 653 11.27 -22.13 -22.56
C ILE A 653 11.53 -23.49 -21.93
N ASP A 654 12.78 -23.97 -21.92
CA ASP A 654 13.13 -25.30 -21.42
C ASP A 654 14.63 -25.47 -21.20
N SER A 655 15.01 -26.51 -20.47
CA SER A 655 16.36 -27.08 -20.49
C SER A 655 16.23 -28.51 -20.97
N TYR A 656 17.02 -28.88 -21.98
CA TYR A 656 16.85 -30.14 -22.70
C TYR A 656 18.13 -30.96 -22.66
N ASP A 657 18.05 -32.15 -22.07
CA ASP A 657 19.09 -33.17 -22.19
C ASP A 657 18.99 -33.82 -23.57
N SER A 658 19.91 -33.45 -24.45
CA SER A 658 19.93 -33.92 -25.84
C SER A 658 20.52 -35.32 -26.00
N ASP A 659 21.28 -35.82 -25.01
CA ASP A 659 22.01 -37.09 -25.08
C ASP A 659 21.66 -38.09 -23.98
N ASN A 660 20.65 -37.79 -23.14
CA ASN A 660 20.20 -38.60 -22.01
C ASN A 660 21.37 -39.01 -21.10
N ASN A 661 22.29 -38.07 -20.88
CA ASN A 661 23.50 -38.28 -20.12
C ASN A 661 23.59 -37.26 -19.01
N GLU A 662 23.36 -37.69 -17.78
CA GLU A 662 23.43 -36.82 -16.59
C GLU A 662 24.81 -36.14 -16.40
N SER A 663 25.86 -36.58 -17.11
CA SER A 663 27.19 -35.97 -17.07
C SER A 663 27.38 -34.80 -18.07
N THR A 664 26.49 -34.61 -19.04
CA THR A 664 26.55 -33.48 -19.98
C THR A 664 25.59 -32.37 -19.52
N PRO A 665 26.00 -31.09 -19.59
CA PRO A 665 25.09 -29.99 -19.25
C PRO A 665 23.90 -29.94 -20.22
N GLU A 666 22.70 -29.78 -19.69
CA GLU A 666 21.50 -29.59 -20.49
C GLU A 666 21.64 -28.38 -21.44
N THR A 667 21.11 -28.53 -22.65
CA THR A 667 21.02 -27.42 -23.59
C THR A 667 19.93 -26.47 -23.12
N ILE A 668 20.29 -25.20 -22.88
CA ILE A 668 19.33 -24.18 -22.45
C ILE A 668 18.58 -23.65 -23.67
N VAL A 669 17.27 -23.85 -23.70
CA VAL A 669 16.42 -23.58 -24.85
C VAL A 669 15.63 -22.29 -24.64
N PHE A 670 15.72 -21.40 -25.63
CA PHE A 670 14.98 -20.15 -25.73
C PHE A 670 14.01 -20.21 -26.90
N ALA A 671 12.96 -19.40 -26.86
CA ALA A 671 12.11 -19.14 -28.03
C ALA A 671 12.17 -17.67 -28.42
N ASN A 672 12.18 -17.43 -29.73
CA ASN A 672 11.67 -16.20 -30.31
C ASN A 672 10.14 -16.29 -30.36
N ARG A 673 9.43 -15.48 -29.58
CA ARG A 673 7.97 -15.61 -29.41
C ARG A 673 7.22 -14.30 -29.56
N ASP A 674 5.97 -14.38 -30.03
CA ASP A 674 5.02 -13.28 -29.92
C ASP A 674 4.19 -13.48 -28.65
N VAL A 675 4.16 -12.46 -27.79
CA VAL A 675 3.35 -12.45 -26.58
C VAL A 675 2.24 -11.43 -26.74
N ILE A 676 0.99 -11.86 -26.58
CA ILE A 676 -0.18 -10.99 -26.63
C ILE A 676 -0.96 -11.14 -25.34
N THR A 677 -1.26 -10.03 -24.70
CA THR A 677 -2.03 -9.97 -23.46
C THR A 677 -3.23 -9.04 -23.63
N TYR A 678 -4.39 -9.53 -23.19
CA TYR A 678 -5.62 -8.77 -23.03
C TYR A 678 -6.06 -8.85 -21.57
N ALA A 679 -6.38 -7.72 -20.96
CA ALA A 679 -7.02 -7.69 -19.65
C ALA A 679 -8.24 -6.77 -19.68
N ASN A 680 -9.36 -7.28 -19.19
CA ASN A 680 -10.60 -6.55 -19.02
C ASN A 680 -10.93 -6.51 -17.54
N THR A 681 -11.03 -5.32 -16.96
CA THR A 681 -11.44 -5.14 -15.57
C THR A 681 -12.68 -4.27 -15.52
N LEU A 682 -13.73 -4.75 -14.86
CA LEU A 682 -14.93 -3.97 -14.55
C LEU A 682 -15.01 -3.80 -13.04
N THR A 683 -14.88 -2.56 -12.58
CA THR A 683 -15.05 -2.19 -11.18
C THR A 683 -16.33 -1.39 -11.03
N GLY A 684 -17.21 -1.84 -10.15
CA GLY A 684 -18.45 -1.16 -9.81
C GLY A 684 -18.53 -0.85 -8.32
N LYS A 685 -19.06 0.32 -7.99
CA LYS A 685 -19.33 0.74 -6.62
C LYS A 685 -20.74 1.26 -6.53
N TYR A 686 -21.54 0.67 -5.64
CA TYR A 686 -22.88 1.14 -5.31
C TYR A 686 -23.01 1.34 -3.80
N ALA A 687 -23.20 2.57 -3.36
CA ALA A 687 -23.44 2.90 -1.95
C ALA A 687 -24.94 3.04 -1.68
N VAL A 688 -25.49 2.23 -0.77
CA VAL A 688 -26.86 2.41 -0.30
C VAL A 688 -26.94 3.69 0.54
N ASN A 689 -25.97 3.87 1.44
CA ASN A 689 -25.68 5.04 2.27
C ASN A 689 -24.19 5.03 2.67
N SER A 690 -23.76 5.91 3.59
CA SER A 690 -22.36 6.01 4.02
C SER A 690 -21.82 4.79 4.80
N THR A 691 -22.70 3.91 5.31
CA THR A 691 -22.32 2.72 6.10
C THR A 691 -22.57 1.41 5.39
N MET A 692 -23.27 1.42 4.24
CA MET A 692 -23.65 0.23 3.47
C MET A 692 -23.21 0.36 2.01
N THR A 693 -22.32 -0.53 1.58
CA THR A 693 -21.74 -0.50 0.23
C THR A 693 -21.73 -1.87 -0.44
N ILE A 694 -21.93 -1.88 -1.75
CA ILE A 694 -21.79 -3.03 -2.64
C ILE A 694 -20.67 -2.72 -3.62
N ASN A 695 -19.69 -3.61 -3.74
CA ASN A 695 -18.61 -3.47 -4.71
C ASN A 695 -18.56 -4.70 -5.61
N LEU A 696 -18.32 -4.43 -6.89
CA LEU A 696 -18.10 -5.41 -7.93
C LEU A 696 -16.67 -5.24 -8.43
N ALA A 697 -15.92 -6.34 -8.49
CA ALA A 697 -14.64 -6.40 -9.17
C ALA A 697 -14.63 -7.63 -10.06
N VAL A 698 -14.67 -7.42 -11.38
CA VAL A 698 -14.57 -8.50 -12.36
C VAL A 698 -13.30 -8.29 -13.15
N ARG A 699 -12.53 -9.35 -13.32
CA ARG A 699 -11.31 -9.35 -14.12
C ARG A 699 -11.31 -10.59 -15.02
N GLN A 700 -11.19 -10.34 -16.32
CA GLN A 700 -10.86 -11.35 -17.31
C GLN A 700 -9.46 -11.04 -17.82
N TYR A 701 -8.59 -12.04 -17.86
CA TYR A 701 -7.22 -11.93 -18.31
C TYR A 701 -6.91 -13.07 -19.27
N TRP A 702 -6.28 -12.75 -20.38
CA TRP A 702 -5.73 -13.72 -21.30
C TRP A 702 -4.34 -13.27 -21.73
N SER A 703 -3.36 -14.16 -21.62
CA SER A 703 -2.04 -13.97 -22.19
C SER A 703 -1.62 -15.22 -22.96
N SER A 704 -1.15 -15.03 -24.18
CA SER A 704 -0.62 -16.10 -25.03
C SER A 704 0.79 -15.77 -25.47
N ALA A 705 1.65 -16.78 -25.49
CA ALA A 705 3.03 -16.75 -25.94
C ALA A 705 3.19 -17.85 -27.02
N GLU A 706 3.22 -17.41 -28.27
CA GLU A 706 3.38 -18.27 -29.46
C GLU A 706 4.86 -18.28 -29.86
N ASN A 707 5.50 -19.42 -29.68
CA ASN A 707 6.90 -19.64 -30.05
C ASN A 707 6.99 -19.82 -31.57
N LYS A 708 7.86 -19.03 -32.22
CA LYS A 708 8.09 -19.07 -33.67
C LYS A 708 9.33 -19.88 -34.00
N ASP A 709 10.46 -19.43 -33.46
CA ASP A 709 11.77 -20.02 -33.70
C ASP A 709 12.34 -20.48 -32.36
N ILE A 710 12.93 -21.68 -32.36
CA ILE A 710 13.62 -22.22 -31.19
C ILE A 710 15.11 -21.91 -31.30
N LEU A 711 15.68 -21.50 -30.18
CA LEU A 711 17.06 -21.02 -30.07
C LEU A 711 17.76 -21.79 -28.93
N GLN A 712 19.06 -22.03 -29.07
CA GLN A 712 19.91 -22.49 -27.98
C GLN A 712 20.73 -21.31 -27.46
N LEU A 713 21.00 -21.31 -26.15
CA LEU A 713 21.92 -20.36 -25.54
C LEU A 713 23.35 -20.88 -25.68
N GLU A 714 24.24 -20.03 -26.20
CA GLU A 714 25.67 -20.29 -26.28
C GLU A 714 26.41 -19.86 -25.00
N ALA A 715 27.66 -20.31 -24.83
CA ALA A 715 28.46 -19.97 -23.66
C ALA A 715 28.82 -18.48 -23.58
N ASP A 716 28.86 -17.78 -24.72
CA ASP A 716 29.10 -16.34 -24.82
C ASP A 716 27.84 -15.48 -24.61
N GLY A 717 26.69 -16.13 -24.40
CA GLY A 717 25.39 -15.50 -24.17
C GLY A 717 24.63 -15.08 -25.43
N THR A 718 25.12 -15.45 -26.60
CA THR A 718 24.38 -15.32 -27.87
C THR A 718 23.34 -16.43 -28.01
N LEU A 719 22.40 -16.24 -28.94
CA LEU A 719 21.28 -17.15 -29.18
C LEU A 719 21.28 -17.60 -30.64
N ASP A 720 21.51 -18.90 -30.84
CA ASP A 720 21.61 -19.52 -32.16
C ASP A 720 20.41 -20.42 -32.47
N PRO A 721 19.98 -20.60 -33.74
CA PRO A 721 18.88 -21.47 -34.10
C PRO A 721 19.08 -22.93 -33.64
N TYR A 722 18.06 -23.52 -33.01
CA TYR A 722 18.09 -24.89 -32.48
C TYR A 722 16.91 -25.72 -33.03
N PRO A 723 16.91 -26.07 -34.32
CA PRO A 723 15.78 -26.72 -34.99
C PRO A 723 15.54 -28.18 -34.55
N GLN A 724 16.50 -28.82 -33.89
CA GLN A 724 16.33 -30.19 -33.37
C GLN A 724 15.31 -30.30 -32.23
N TYR A 725 14.95 -29.19 -31.58
CA TYR A 725 13.95 -29.18 -30.52
C TYR A 725 12.54 -29.05 -31.10
N THR A 726 11.73 -30.09 -30.94
CA THR A 726 10.40 -30.18 -31.56
C THR A 726 9.24 -30.15 -30.57
N GLU A 727 9.50 -30.07 -29.26
CA GLU A 727 8.43 -30.05 -28.26
C GLU A 727 7.64 -28.73 -28.29
N ASN A 728 6.32 -28.83 -28.18
CA ASN A 728 5.47 -27.66 -28.09
C ASN A 728 5.53 -27.05 -26.69
N LYS A 729 6.22 -25.91 -26.56
CA LYS A 729 6.26 -25.09 -25.34
C LYS A 729 5.55 -23.74 -25.48
N ASN A 730 4.56 -23.64 -26.36
CA ASN A 730 3.66 -22.48 -26.34
C ASN A 730 2.98 -22.37 -24.97
N SER A 731 2.55 -21.17 -24.62
CA SER A 731 1.87 -20.93 -23.33
C SER A 731 0.64 -20.06 -23.56
N SER A 732 -0.54 -20.58 -23.28
CA SER A 732 -1.79 -19.82 -23.25
C SER A 732 -2.37 -19.90 -21.84
N PHE A 733 -2.59 -18.75 -21.21
CA PHE A 733 -3.15 -18.68 -19.88
C PHE A 733 -4.36 -17.77 -19.85
N TYR A 734 -5.45 -18.31 -19.34
CA TYR A 734 -6.71 -17.62 -19.12
C TYR A 734 -7.00 -17.56 -17.63
N SER A 735 -7.47 -16.41 -17.16
CA SER A 735 -8.06 -16.32 -15.82
C SER A 735 -9.30 -15.44 -15.81
N TRP A 736 -10.25 -15.85 -14.98
CA TRP A 736 -11.48 -15.18 -14.65
C TRP A 736 -11.58 -15.03 -13.15
N ASN A 737 -11.89 -13.83 -12.68
CA ASN A 737 -12.14 -13.55 -11.28
C ASN A 737 -13.31 -12.58 -11.18
N ALA A 738 -14.31 -12.90 -10.37
CA ALA A 738 -15.45 -12.05 -10.10
C ALA A 738 -15.75 -12.04 -8.60
N ASP A 739 -15.61 -10.86 -8.00
CA ASP A 739 -15.86 -10.61 -6.59
C ASP A 739 -17.04 -9.63 -6.47
N LEU A 740 -18.09 -10.06 -5.76
CA LEU A 740 -19.19 -9.20 -5.33
C LEU A 740 -19.20 -9.15 -3.81
N SER A 741 -18.88 -7.97 -3.26
CA SER A 741 -18.84 -7.75 -1.81
C SER A 741 -19.93 -6.79 -1.37
N TYR A 742 -20.55 -7.11 -0.24
CA TYR A 742 -21.43 -6.24 0.52
C TYR A 742 -20.80 -5.99 1.89
N SER A 743 -20.75 -4.73 2.31
CA SER A 743 -20.20 -4.31 3.59
C SER A 743 -21.20 -3.40 4.30
N TRP A 744 -21.46 -3.71 5.58
CA TRP A 744 -22.34 -2.93 6.45
C TRP A 744 -21.68 -2.67 7.81
N TRP A 745 -21.43 -1.39 8.09
CA TRP A 745 -21.04 -0.90 9.41
C TRP A 745 -22.29 -0.63 10.25
N PHE A 746 -22.72 -1.63 11.01
CA PHE A 746 -23.97 -1.55 11.80
C PHE A 746 -23.78 -0.88 13.17
N ALA A 747 -22.55 -0.77 13.65
CA ALA A 747 -22.17 -0.02 14.83
C ALA A 747 -20.70 0.46 14.70
N PRO A 748 -20.25 1.47 15.47
CA PRO A 748 -18.87 1.92 15.44
C PRO A 748 -17.88 0.75 15.65
N GLY A 749 -16.96 0.56 14.69
CA GLY A 749 -15.98 -0.53 14.70
C GLY A 749 -16.55 -1.94 14.44
N SER A 750 -17.86 -2.10 14.23
CA SER A 750 -18.50 -3.40 14.01
C SER A 750 -19.04 -3.51 12.59
N GLN A 751 -18.72 -4.62 11.93
CA GLN A 751 -18.95 -4.80 10.50
C GLN A 751 -19.55 -6.18 10.21
N LEU A 752 -20.52 -6.20 9.30
CA LEU A 752 -20.96 -7.40 8.59
C LEU A 752 -20.44 -7.33 7.16
N SER A 753 -19.79 -8.40 6.71
CA SER A 753 -19.42 -8.58 5.31
C SER A 753 -20.12 -9.81 4.73
N ALA A 754 -20.61 -9.67 3.51
CA ALA A 754 -21.02 -10.80 2.67
C ALA A 754 -20.24 -10.73 1.37
N LEU A 755 -19.71 -11.85 0.93
CA LEU A 755 -18.80 -11.92 -0.18
C LEU A 755 -19.13 -13.14 -1.02
N TYR A 756 -19.44 -12.90 -2.28
CA TYR A 756 -19.55 -13.94 -3.29
C TYR A 756 -18.35 -13.82 -4.24
N ARG A 757 -17.65 -14.93 -4.41
CA ARG A 757 -16.52 -15.03 -5.33
C ARG A 757 -16.71 -16.16 -6.30
N ASN A 758 -16.26 -15.89 -7.51
CA ASN A 758 -16.18 -16.85 -8.56
C ASN A 758 -14.87 -16.68 -9.31
N ASN A 759 -14.09 -17.76 -9.42
CA ASN A 759 -12.85 -17.72 -10.17
C ASN A 759 -12.62 -19.02 -10.94
N ALA A 760 -11.84 -18.91 -12.00
CA ALA A 760 -11.34 -20.03 -12.79
C ALA A 760 -10.06 -19.58 -13.48
N SER A 761 -9.12 -20.52 -13.66
CA SER A 761 -7.97 -20.31 -14.51
C SER A 761 -7.63 -21.59 -15.27
N ASN A 762 -7.03 -21.42 -16.43
CA ASN A 762 -6.65 -22.53 -17.29
C ASN A 762 -5.33 -22.21 -17.99
N PHE A 763 -4.48 -23.22 -18.13
CA PHE A 763 -3.20 -23.13 -18.83
C PHE A 763 -3.12 -24.23 -19.89
N GLU A 764 -2.82 -23.84 -21.12
CA GLU A 764 -2.78 -24.75 -22.26
C GLU A 764 -1.54 -24.51 -23.13
N ARG A 765 -1.04 -25.59 -23.73
CA ARG A 765 0.06 -25.54 -24.71
C ARG A 765 -0.43 -25.30 -26.14
N ILE A 766 -1.70 -25.55 -26.43
CA ILE A 766 -2.29 -25.28 -27.75
C ILE A 766 -3.00 -23.94 -27.64
N ILE A 767 -2.60 -22.98 -28.48
CA ILE A 767 -3.19 -21.63 -28.45
C ILE A 767 -4.46 -21.63 -29.28
N ASP A 768 -5.60 -21.74 -28.62
CA ASP A 768 -6.87 -21.36 -29.24
C ASP A 768 -7.00 -19.84 -29.26
N LYS A 769 -7.20 -19.27 -30.45
CA LYS A 769 -7.35 -17.81 -30.67
C LYS A 769 -8.82 -17.37 -30.67
N ASP A 770 -9.78 -18.29 -30.56
CA ASP A 770 -11.19 -17.94 -30.41
C ASP A 770 -11.48 -17.45 -28.99
N PHE A 771 -11.43 -16.13 -28.80
CA PHE A 771 -11.70 -15.49 -27.52
C PHE A 771 -13.07 -15.88 -26.93
N LYS A 772 -14.11 -16.02 -27.76
CA LYS A 772 -15.45 -16.34 -27.28
C LYS A 772 -15.51 -17.77 -26.79
N HIS A 773 -14.91 -18.70 -27.53
CA HIS A 773 -14.81 -20.09 -27.11
C HIS A 773 -14.08 -20.17 -25.77
N ASN A 774 -12.88 -19.61 -25.65
CA ASN A 774 -12.08 -19.69 -24.42
C ASN A 774 -12.78 -19.10 -23.19
N VAL A 775 -13.41 -17.92 -23.32
CA VAL A 775 -14.16 -17.33 -22.21
C VAL A 775 -15.39 -18.17 -21.85
N THR A 776 -16.14 -18.66 -22.85
CA THR A 776 -17.33 -19.48 -22.59
C THR A 776 -16.94 -20.80 -21.95
N SER A 777 -15.96 -21.50 -22.54
CA SER A 777 -15.42 -22.76 -22.04
C SER A 777 -14.99 -22.61 -20.59
N LEU A 778 -14.24 -21.57 -20.24
CA LEU A 778 -13.80 -21.31 -18.85
C LEU A 778 -14.97 -21.04 -17.89
N LEU A 779 -16.02 -20.36 -18.36
CA LEU A 779 -17.21 -20.03 -17.56
C LEU A 779 -18.20 -21.21 -17.43
N THR A 780 -18.18 -22.14 -18.38
CA THR A 780 -18.98 -23.37 -18.36
C THR A 780 -18.19 -24.58 -17.89
N ASN A 781 -16.89 -24.43 -17.62
CA ASN A 781 -15.99 -25.51 -17.24
C ASN A 781 -16.31 -26.00 -15.83
N ASP A 782 -15.92 -27.24 -15.56
CA ASP A 782 -15.92 -27.82 -14.22
C ASP A 782 -14.88 -27.13 -13.29
N ALA A 783 -13.89 -26.44 -13.85
CA ALA A 783 -12.82 -25.70 -13.14
C ALA A 783 -13.27 -24.41 -12.40
N LEU A 784 -14.57 -24.09 -12.44
CA LEU A 784 -15.11 -22.86 -11.89
C LEU A 784 -15.40 -23.00 -10.39
N ASN A 785 -14.61 -22.31 -9.57
CA ASN A 785 -14.76 -22.34 -8.12
C ASN A 785 -15.74 -21.26 -7.64
N HIS A 786 -16.59 -21.62 -6.69
CA HIS A 786 -17.50 -20.71 -6.03
C HIS A 786 -17.25 -20.69 -4.52
N ILE A 787 -17.16 -19.47 -3.99
CA ILE A 787 -17.04 -19.25 -2.56
C ILE A 787 -18.06 -18.19 -2.17
N PHE A 788 -19.02 -18.59 -1.35
CA PHE A 788 -19.90 -17.65 -0.67
C PHE A 788 -19.51 -17.58 0.80
N SER A 789 -19.36 -16.37 1.33
CA SER A 789 -19.02 -16.19 2.73
C SER A 789 -19.77 -15.04 3.37
N VAL A 790 -20.05 -15.21 4.66
CA VAL A 790 -20.60 -14.17 5.52
C VAL A 790 -19.72 -14.10 6.76
N SER A 791 -19.28 -12.90 7.13
CA SER A 791 -18.49 -12.66 8.33
C SER A 791 -19.10 -11.53 9.15
N VAL A 792 -19.09 -11.69 10.46
CA VAL A 792 -19.51 -10.65 11.41
C VAL A 792 -18.37 -10.42 12.39
N LYS A 793 -17.90 -9.18 12.47
CA LYS A 793 -16.92 -8.70 13.43
C LYS A 793 -17.56 -7.67 14.34
N TYR A 794 -17.46 -7.85 15.65
CA TYR A 794 -18.08 -6.96 16.63
C TYR A 794 -17.02 -6.30 17.50
N PHE A 795 -17.07 -4.96 17.63
CA PHE A 795 -16.11 -4.21 18.43
C PHE A 795 -16.57 -4.05 19.88
N ILE A 796 -15.69 -4.38 20.82
CA ILE A 796 -15.94 -4.27 22.26
C ILE A 796 -14.84 -3.39 22.88
N ASP A 797 -15.24 -2.21 23.36
CA ASP A 797 -14.41 -1.35 24.22
C ASP A 797 -14.57 -1.74 25.68
N TYR A 798 -13.46 -2.14 26.32
CA TYR A 798 -13.42 -2.47 27.74
C TYR A 798 -14.01 -1.36 28.64
N ASN A 799 -13.73 -0.08 28.36
CA ASN A 799 -14.20 1.04 29.18
C ASN A 799 -15.72 1.20 29.06
N ALA A 800 -16.26 1.03 27.85
CA ALA A 800 -17.70 1.11 27.62
C ALA A 800 -18.45 0.02 28.38
N VAL A 801 -17.91 -1.21 28.41
CA VAL A 801 -18.48 -2.32 29.19
C VAL A 801 -18.37 -2.05 30.69
N LYS A 802 -17.18 -1.68 31.17
CA LYS A 802 -16.94 -1.37 32.59
C LYS A 802 -17.88 -0.28 33.12
N ASN A 803 -18.09 0.78 32.34
CA ASN A 803 -18.95 1.90 32.73
C ASN A 803 -20.44 1.52 32.70
N LYS A 804 -20.89 0.68 31.75
CA LYS A 804 -22.26 0.14 31.74
C LYS A 804 -22.56 -0.77 32.91
N VAL A 805 -21.62 -1.64 33.29
CA VAL A 805 -21.75 -2.54 34.45
C VAL A 805 -21.82 -1.72 35.75
N ARG A 806 -20.96 -0.69 35.90
CA ARG A 806 -20.99 0.22 37.07
C ARG A 806 -22.23 1.10 37.19
N LYS A 807 -22.96 1.35 36.11
CA LYS A 807 -24.25 2.08 36.15
C LYS A 807 -25.45 1.16 36.49
N ARG A 808 -25.26 -0.17 36.47
CA ARG A 808 -26.29 -1.17 36.79
C ARG A 808 -26.12 -1.80 38.18
N ALA A 809 -24.93 -1.71 38.77
CA ALA A 809 -24.63 -2.04 40.16
C ALA A 809 -24.74 -0.77 41.02
#